data_AF-A0A497H936-F1
#
_entry.id   AF-A0A497H936-F1
#
_cell.length_a   1.000
_cell.length_b   1.000
_cell.length_c   1.000
_cell.angle_alpha   90.00
_cell.angle_beta   90.00
_cell.angle_gamma   90.00
#
_symmetry.space_group_name_H-M   'P 1'
#
loop_
_entity.id
_entity.type
_entity.pdbx_description
1 polymer ?
#
loop_
_entity_poly.entity_id
_entity_poly.type
_entity_poly.pdbx_seq_one_letter_code
_entity_poly.pdbx_strand_id
1 'polypeptide(L)'
;MRRMRVYLYILMIILFIIAFIGLSGCEKPEPGDSAYIPENTKDNGFHLPPIDISQPVPQMPISVDIKKKYLGNIEITYNNVIYAHQIYSLGGDLFIHLKNNGDEVERVYTDKAEDIALQNNIPSWNRHFFSFQNTSIILQPGEERILHYFASMDDIGQFDIDFNFWQRADRSDRVTINVIFYSDNQPIEFPNTAIIYGYIYDKQTNQPLKGVEVTCCFYNGREYASRERTDDFGRYILMVPGVDDVETFFGKQELGYSSLRYFIYIDHPGYEYFYKEDIEVNRGENLRLDIDLEPAEDTMYTLNWEDKVHDYFGFFWLNVDSQWNKVFATQAKHPPELNRATNVYLYDIETGEQLWRYPVDDECWGSAITGDGVYAAAGSHDGHVYLINTVDGSLKWSKNCGGMNREVEFSHDGKLLLTGPYQGYDFVLFNVEDGAINLSYSGFDQWLRNSRFTRDDSKFVVGLSGGYLAMFNATDGSMIWENWIGEFPLFLTIDKNGNTYACGKGRTLFSFDPYGNTRWSYRIPDHTVTSGGLSEDGSKLIVGTVGGWIYFIDTSNDSIIWRDKLPDAARNGDVVTSVGHNAVSISSNGRYIAVGGAPANLLVILNEKGTRVFEHTAEFNDDPILNDKWNTIGEGASESSQKGVMCTVISENGEKVIVAYGDNYIRCFMKQ
;
A
#
# COMPACT_ATOMS: atom_id res chain seq x y z
N MET A 1 43.09 5.67 -43.73
CA MET A 1 42.33 6.94 -43.66
C MET A 1 41.10 6.94 -42.72
N ARG A 2 41.04 6.09 -41.67
CA ARG A 2 40.03 6.22 -40.59
C ARG A 2 40.61 6.10 -39.17
N ARG A 3 41.93 6.26 -39.01
CA ARG A 3 42.62 6.35 -37.70
C ARG A 3 43.41 7.66 -37.50
N MET A 4 43.29 8.62 -38.43
CA MET A 4 43.98 9.92 -38.38
C MET A 4 43.06 11.12 -38.04
N ARG A 5 41.78 10.87 -37.73
CA ARG A 5 40.80 11.91 -37.36
C ARG A 5 40.44 11.96 -35.87
N VAL A 6 40.90 11.00 -35.06
CA VAL A 6 40.63 10.96 -33.61
C VAL A 6 41.72 11.71 -32.81
N TYR A 7 42.94 11.83 -33.34
CA TYR A 7 44.04 12.55 -32.68
C TYR A 7 44.00 14.08 -32.85
N LEU A 8 43.23 14.61 -33.81
CA LEU A 8 43.08 16.06 -33.99
C LEU A 8 42.03 16.71 -33.05
N TYR A 9 41.09 15.93 -32.51
CA TYR A 9 40.08 16.43 -31.58
C TYR A 9 40.58 16.50 -30.12
N ILE A 10 41.49 15.60 -29.74
CA ILE A 10 42.06 15.56 -28.38
C ILE A 10 43.13 16.65 -28.18
N LEU A 11 43.78 17.11 -29.26
CA LEU A 11 44.76 18.21 -29.19
C LEU A 11 44.11 19.61 -29.15
N MET A 12 42.85 19.75 -29.59
CA MET A 12 42.12 21.02 -29.55
C MET A 12 41.46 21.34 -28.20
N ILE A 13 41.24 20.33 -27.36
CA ILE A 13 40.65 20.51 -26.01
C ILE A 13 41.73 20.88 -24.98
N ILE A 14 42.97 20.45 -25.19
CA ILE A 14 44.10 20.75 -24.28
C ILE A 14 44.64 22.19 -24.47
N LEU A 15 44.35 22.84 -25.60
CA LEU A 15 44.74 24.23 -25.88
C LEU A 15 43.73 25.29 -25.40
N PHE A 16 42.55 24.88 -24.92
CA PHE A 16 41.55 25.81 -24.33
C PHE A 16 41.68 25.95 -22.80
N ILE A 17 42.55 25.17 -22.16
CA ILE A 17 42.76 25.17 -20.70
C ILE A 17 43.97 26.03 -20.27
N ILE A 18 44.74 26.60 -21.21
CA ILE A 18 45.98 27.38 -20.91
C ILE A 18 45.85 28.86 -21.29
N ALA A 19 44.65 29.43 -21.17
CA ALA A 19 44.47 30.87 -21.35
C ALA A 19 43.44 31.42 -20.37
N PHE A 20 43.82 31.53 -19.09
CA PHE A 20 43.40 32.59 -18.16
C PHE A 20 44.13 32.40 -16.81
N ILE A 21 45.44 32.62 -16.82
CA ILE A 21 46.20 32.98 -15.61
C ILE A 21 46.94 34.28 -15.95
N GLY A 22 46.55 35.38 -15.29
CA GLY A 22 47.32 36.63 -15.34
C GLY A 22 46.56 37.91 -15.01
N LEU A 23 46.68 38.32 -13.74
CA LEU A 23 46.66 39.69 -13.19
C LEU A 23 45.31 40.36 -12.84
N SER A 24 45.02 40.42 -11.54
CA SER A 24 44.95 41.68 -10.78
C SER A 24 44.90 41.37 -9.28
N GLY A 25 45.84 41.92 -8.51
CA GLY A 25 45.95 41.71 -7.07
C GLY A 25 45.00 42.60 -6.26
N CYS A 26 44.64 42.12 -5.07
CA CYS A 26 44.27 42.95 -3.93
C CYS A 26 44.71 42.24 -2.64
N GLU A 27 45.11 43.04 -1.66
CA GLU A 27 45.96 42.70 -0.50
C GLU A 27 45.40 41.63 0.46
N LYS A 28 46.32 40.89 1.10
CA LYS A 28 46.06 39.93 2.18
C LYS A 28 45.68 40.65 3.49
N PRO A 29 44.67 40.20 4.24
CA PRO A 29 44.64 40.34 5.69
C PRO A 29 45.56 39.27 6.33
N GLU A 30 46.18 39.63 7.46
CA GLU A 30 47.02 38.75 8.28
C GLU A 30 46.26 37.52 8.83
N PRO A 31 46.96 36.42 9.16
CA PRO A 31 46.34 35.19 9.58
C PRO A 31 45.93 35.25 11.06
N GLY A 32 44.62 35.21 11.31
CA GLY A 32 44.06 34.81 12.60
C GLY A 32 43.65 33.33 12.53
N ASP A 33 44.45 32.48 13.16
CA ASP A 33 44.17 31.09 13.57
C ASP A 33 43.25 30.25 12.66
N SER A 34 43.75 29.86 11.48
CA SER A 34 43.24 28.69 10.78
C SER A 34 43.98 27.44 11.29
N ALA A 35 43.27 26.57 12.00
CA ALA A 35 43.79 25.26 12.36
C ALA A 35 44.12 24.46 11.09
N TYR A 36 45.36 24.00 11.03
CA TYR A 36 45.89 23.06 10.04
C TYR A 36 45.06 21.77 10.01
N ILE A 37 44.48 21.42 8.85
CA ILE A 37 43.84 20.10 8.64
C ILE A 37 44.80 19.28 7.75
N PRO A 38 45.46 18.23 8.28
CA PRO A 38 46.35 17.40 7.48
C PRO A 38 45.56 16.41 6.60
N GLU A 39 46.02 16.26 5.36
CA GLU A 39 45.66 15.16 4.46
C GLU A 39 46.14 13.81 5.02
N ASN A 40 45.33 13.13 5.84
CA ASN A 40 45.28 11.65 5.89
C ASN A 40 44.13 10.99 6.69
N THR A 41 42.94 11.58 6.75
CA THR A 41 41.84 11.01 7.56
C THR A 41 40.48 11.38 6.97
N LYS A 42 39.74 10.39 6.44
CA LYS A 42 38.31 10.59 6.19
C LYS A 42 37.51 10.75 7.50
N ASP A 43 38.01 10.28 8.66
CA ASP A 43 37.26 10.29 9.94
C ASP A 43 37.79 11.25 11.02
N ASN A 44 38.18 12.47 10.66
CA ASN A 44 38.70 13.44 11.65
C ASN A 44 37.65 14.13 12.54
N GLY A 45 36.39 13.68 12.52
CA GLY A 45 35.29 14.33 13.24
C GLY A 45 34.43 13.40 14.08
N PHE A 46 34.63 12.08 14.08
CA PHE A 46 33.76 11.16 14.83
C PHE A 46 34.50 10.50 15.99
N HIS A 47 33.86 10.49 17.14
CA HIS A 47 34.20 9.60 18.26
C HIS A 47 33.15 8.51 18.32
N LEU A 48 33.32 7.47 17.50
CA LEU A 48 32.38 6.36 17.45
C LEU A 48 32.37 5.61 18.80
N PRO A 49 31.19 5.31 19.37
CA PRO A 49 31.10 4.50 20.57
C PRO A 49 31.65 3.09 20.30
N PRO A 50 32.21 2.41 21.32
CA PRO A 50 32.63 1.03 21.15
C PRO A 50 31.42 0.11 20.91
N ILE A 51 31.59 -0.86 20.02
CA ILE A 51 30.62 -1.93 19.78
C ILE A 51 30.98 -3.14 20.65
N ASP A 52 30.01 -3.65 21.42
CA ASP A 52 30.17 -4.90 22.18
C ASP A 52 29.68 -6.10 21.37
N ILE A 53 30.59 -6.67 20.57
CA ILE A 53 30.30 -7.87 19.75
C ILE A 53 30.17 -9.16 20.56
N SER A 54 30.34 -9.12 21.90
CA SER A 54 30.22 -10.30 22.76
C SER A 54 28.78 -10.56 23.21
N GLN A 55 27.86 -9.60 23.03
CA GLN A 55 26.47 -9.75 23.43
C GLN A 55 25.78 -10.83 22.58
N PRO A 56 25.11 -11.81 23.19
CA PRO A 56 24.43 -12.88 22.46
C PRO A 56 23.23 -12.33 21.68
N VAL A 57 22.95 -12.95 20.52
CA VAL A 57 21.69 -12.74 19.79
C VAL A 57 20.55 -13.36 20.60
N PRO A 58 19.40 -12.67 20.77
CA PRO A 58 18.23 -13.26 21.39
C PRO A 58 17.84 -14.57 20.68
N GLN A 59 17.20 -15.49 21.40
CA GLN A 59 16.70 -16.74 20.84
C GLN A 59 15.19 -16.65 20.70
N MET A 60 14.64 -17.26 19.65
CA MET A 60 13.20 -17.45 19.55
C MET A 60 12.66 -18.22 20.77
N PRO A 61 11.46 -17.87 21.25
CA PRO A 61 10.82 -18.57 22.37
C PRO A 61 10.42 -20.01 22.02
N ILE A 62 10.34 -20.32 20.72
CA ILE A 62 9.95 -21.62 20.19
C ILE A 62 10.90 -22.05 19.05
N SER A 63 11.23 -23.34 19.00
CA SER A 63 12.13 -23.88 17.98
C SER A 63 11.40 -24.12 16.66
N VAL A 64 11.90 -23.51 15.59
CA VAL A 64 11.41 -23.73 14.23
C VAL A 64 12.26 -24.81 13.53
N ASP A 65 11.62 -25.90 13.14
CA ASP A 65 12.21 -27.00 12.39
C ASP A 65 11.61 -27.11 10.98
N ILE A 66 12.45 -27.44 10.02
CA ILE A 66 11.99 -27.85 8.69
C ILE A 66 11.62 -29.33 8.75
N LYS A 67 10.38 -29.65 8.41
CA LYS A 67 9.86 -31.02 8.31
C LYS A 67 9.64 -31.41 6.86
N LYS A 68 9.63 -32.72 6.61
CA LYS A 68 9.39 -33.30 5.29
C LYS A 68 8.35 -34.42 5.37
N LYS A 69 7.42 -34.46 4.42
CA LYS A 69 6.53 -35.60 4.15
C LYS A 69 6.54 -35.93 2.66
N TYR A 70 5.99 -37.08 2.30
CA TYR A 70 5.91 -37.53 0.90
C TYR A 70 4.50 -37.99 0.56
N LEU A 71 3.99 -37.52 -0.58
CA LEU A 71 2.77 -37.95 -1.23
C LEU A 71 3.16 -38.54 -2.59
N GLY A 72 3.34 -39.85 -2.66
CA GLY A 72 3.92 -40.49 -3.84
C GLY A 72 5.31 -39.92 -4.15
N ASN A 73 5.46 -39.34 -5.34
CA ASN A 73 6.69 -38.69 -5.80
C ASN A 73 6.84 -37.22 -5.34
N ILE A 74 5.83 -36.66 -4.69
CA ILE A 74 5.83 -35.28 -4.21
C ILE A 74 6.46 -35.21 -2.83
N GLU A 75 7.58 -34.50 -2.72
CA GLU A 75 8.14 -34.07 -1.44
C GLU A 75 7.42 -32.80 -0.97
N ILE A 76 6.96 -32.81 0.29
CA ILE A 76 6.29 -31.70 0.96
C ILE A 76 7.22 -31.22 2.08
N THR A 77 7.80 -30.03 1.93
CA THR A 77 8.70 -29.41 2.93
C THR A 77 8.05 -28.16 3.53
N TYR A 78 8.14 -27.99 4.84
CA TYR A 78 7.46 -26.89 5.57
C TYR A 78 8.13 -26.63 6.93
N ASN A 79 7.97 -25.42 7.48
CA ASN A 79 8.26 -25.14 8.89
C ASN A 79 7.14 -25.71 9.78
N ASN A 80 7.49 -26.46 10.83
CA ASN A 80 6.48 -27.00 11.76
C ASN A 80 5.84 -25.95 12.68
N VAL A 81 6.49 -24.80 12.83
CA VAL A 81 6.05 -23.68 13.67
C VAL A 81 6.20 -22.42 12.84
N ILE A 82 5.17 -21.57 12.87
CA ILE A 82 5.21 -20.20 12.38
C ILE A 82 5.12 -19.28 13.60
N TYR A 83 6.21 -18.58 13.89
CA TYR A 83 6.25 -17.59 14.95
C TYR A 83 5.92 -16.21 14.38
N ALA A 84 4.91 -15.54 14.92
CA ALA A 84 4.74 -14.11 14.72
C ALA A 84 5.02 -13.34 16.00
N HIS A 85 5.70 -12.21 15.83
CA HIS A 85 5.97 -11.28 16.89
C HIS A 85 5.67 -9.86 16.43
N GLN A 86 5.06 -9.05 17.30
CA GLN A 86 4.57 -7.71 16.97
C GLN A 86 5.63 -6.77 16.41
N ILE A 87 6.90 -6.91 16.84
CA ILE A 87 8.03 -6.11 16.33
C ILE A 87 8.24 -6.34 14.82
N TYR A 88 7.98 -7.55 14.32
CA TYR A 88 8.32 -7.92 12.95
C TYR A 88 7.15 -8.25 12.04
N SER A 89 6.05 -8.81 12.55
CA SER A 89 4.88 -9.12 11.73
C SER A 89 3.62 -9.18 12.59
N LEU A 90 2.53 -8.60 12.10
CA LEU A 90 1.18 -8.79 12.67
C LEU A 90 0.47 -9.96 11.98
N GLY A 91 1.12 -11.12 11.98
CA GLY A 91 0.63 -12.34 11.33
C GLY A 91 1.74 -13.28 10.92
N GLY A 92 1.38 -14.50 10.54
CA GLY A 92 2.31 -15.56 10.20
C GLY A 92 2.14 -15.97 8.76
N ASP A 93 3.24 -15.93 8.02
CA ASP A 93 3.35 -16.45 6.67
C ASP A 93 3.84 -17.91 6.75
N LEU A 94 3.06 -18.83 6.18
CA LEU A 94 3.42 -20.24 6.05
C LEU A 94 3.70 -20.55 4.58
N PHE A 95 4.88 -21.07 4.32
CA PHE A 95 5.30 -21.58 3.02
C PHE A 95 5.38 -23.11 3.06
N ILE A 96 4.66 -23.76 2.16
CA ILE A 96 4.70 -25.21 1.95
C ILE A 96 5.27 -25.47 0.56
N HIS A 97 6.45 -26.06 0.52
CA HIS A 97 7.17 -26.39 -0.70
C HIS A 97 6.75 -27.77 -1.19
N LEU A 98 6.17 -27.82 -2.37
CA LEU A 98 5.86 -29.05 -3.09
C LEU A 98 6.90 -29.23 -4.18
N LYS A 99 7.65 -30.34 -4.13
CA LYS A 99 8.63 -30.69 -5.17
C LYS A 99 8.30 -32.03 -5.80
N ASN A 100 8.19 -32.05 -7.12
CA ASN A 100 8.01 -33.28 -7.86
C ASN A 100 9.36 -33.97 -8.10
N ASN A 101 9.65 -35.02 -7.34
CA ASN A 101 10.86 -35.83 -7.49
C ASN A 101 10.69 -36.98 -8.51
N GLY A 102 9.53 -37.09 -9.15
CA GLY A 102 9.23 -38.08 -10.18
C GLY A 102 9.64 -37.63 -11.59
N ASP A 103 9.34 -38.49 -12.56
CA ASP A 103 9.59 -38.30 -13.99
C ASP A 103 8.33 -37.97 -14.81
N GLU A 104 7.16 -37.94 -14.16
CA GLU A 104 5.86 -37.62 -14.77
C GLU A 104 5.26 -36.33 -14.23
N VAL A 105 4.29 -35.76 -14.95
CA VAL A 105 3.50 -34.62 -14.47
C VAL A 105 2.58 -35.09 -13.35
N GLU A 106 2.68 -34.45 -12.19
CA GLU A 106 1.89 -34.78 -11.01
C GLU A 106 0.85 -33.70 -10.74
N ARG A 107 -0.33 -34.11 -10.27
CA ARG A 107 -1.36 -33.20 -9.77
C ARG A 107 -1.58 -33.43 -8.29
N VAL A 108 -1.51 -32.36 -7.52
CA VAL A 108 -1.74 -32.35 -6.07
C VAL A 108 -2.95 -31.48 -5.79
N TYR A 109 -3.79 -31.94 -4.88
CA TYR A 109 -4.93 -31.18 -4.38
C TYR A 109 -4.72 -30.86 -2.90
N THR A 110 -5.25 -29.73 -2.47
CA THR A 110 -5.34 -29.32 -1.06
C THR A 110 -6.72 -28.73 -0.77
N ASP A 111 -7.07 -28.60 0.51
CA ASP A 111 -8.36 -28.01 0.91
C ASP A 111 -8.35 -26.48 0.71
N LYS A 112 -9.53 -25.86 0.53
CA LYS A 112 -9.62 -24.39 0.51
C LYS A 112 -9.23 -23.84 1.88
N ALA A 113 -8.65 -22.63 1.92
CA ALA A 113 -8.28 -22.01 3.20
C ALA A 113 -9.47 -21.86 4.17
N GLU A 114 -10.65 -21.53 3.64
CA GLU A 114 -11.91 -21.47 4.41
C GLU A 114 -12.29 -22.82 5.02
N ASP A 115 -12.17 -23.91 4.25
CA ASP A 115 -12.44 -25.26 4.72
C ASP A 115 -11.43 -25.69 5.79
N ILE A 116 -10.15 -25.34 5.60
CA ILE A 116 -9.08 -25.58 6.59
C ILE A 116 -9.41 -24.87 7.90
N ALA A 117 -9.81 -23.59 7.84
CA ALA A 117 -10.16 -22.82 9.01
C ALA A 117 -11.34 -23.43 9.79
N LEU A 118 -12.39 -23.84 9.06
CA LEU A 118 -13.57 -24.50 9.64
C LEU A 118 -13.24 -25.86 10.27
N GLN A 119 -12.37 -26.65 9.66
CA GLN A 119 -12.02 -27.99 10.14
C GLN A 119 -11.13 -27.96 11.39
N ASN A 120 -10.30 -26.93 11.55
CA ASN A 120 -9.27 -26.88 12.58
C ASN A 120 -9.66 -26.07 13.84
N ASN A 121 -10.91 -25.56 13.91
CA ASN A 121 -11.37 -24.71 15.02
C ASN A 121 -10.39 -23.56 15.32
N ILE A 122 -9.93 -22.86 14.27
CA ILE A 122 -9.05 -21.69 14.44
C ILE A 122 -9.68 -20.74 15.47
N PRO A 123 -8.92 -20.28 16.47
CA PRO A 123 -9.47 -19.41 17.50
C PRO A 123 -10.10 -18.15 16.92
N SER A 124 -11.21 -17.69 17.51
CA SER A 124 -11.96 -16.52 17.02
C SER A 124 -11.15 -15.22 17.04
N TRP A 125 -10.07 -15.16 17.82
CA TRP A 125 -9.16 -14.02 17.83
C TRP A 125 -8.28 -13.95 16.59
N ASN A 126 -8.04 -15.07 15.88
CA ASN A 126 -7.41 -15.04 14.56
C ASN A 126 -8.48 -14.71 13.51
N ARG A 127 -8.60 -13.43 13.18
CA ARG A 127 -9.68 -12.90 12.35
C ARG A 127 -9.57 -13.27 10.87
N HIS A 128 -8.35 -13.50 10.37
CA HIS A 128 -8.08 -13.76 8.97
C HIS A 128 -7.19 -14.99 8.78
N PHE A 129 -7.62 -15.86 7.87
CA PHE A 129 -6.85 -17.00 7.40
C PHE A 129 -7.15 -17.24 5.91
N PHE A 130 -6.14 -17.18 5.05
CA PHE A 130 -6.32 -17.28 3.61
C PHE A 130 -5.07 -17.84 2.89
N SER A 131 -5.23 -18.15 1.61
CA SER A 131 -4.19 -18.67 0.72
C SER A 131 -3.96 -17.77 -0.50
N PHE A 132 -2.77 -17.81 -1.07
CA PHE A 132 -2.40 -17.07 -2.29
C PHE A 132 -2.35 -17.95 -3.55
N GLN A 133 -3.02 -19.10 -3.51
CA GLN A 133 -3.00 -20.09 -4.59
C GLN A 133 -4.34 -20.78 -4.75
N ASN A 134 -4.50 -21.46 -5.88
CA ASN A 134 -5.58 -22.41 -6.12
C ASN A 134 -5.35 -23.73 -5.37
N THR A 135 -6.41 -24.53 -5.23
CA THR A 135 -6.41 -25.83 -4.55
C THR A 135 -5.97 -26.99 -5.43
N SER A 136 -5.86 -26.81 -6.75
CA SER A 136 -5.30 -27.80 -7.68
C SER A 136 -3.96 -27.33 -8.24
N ILE A 137 -2.90 -28.05 -7.88
CA ILE A 137 -1.52 -27.72 -8.22
C ILE A 137 -1.02 -28.75 -9.23
N ILE A 138 -0.48 -28.28 -10.35
CA ILE A 138 0.16 -29.12 -11.37
C ILE A 138 1.67 -28.88 -11.29
N LEU A 139 2.45 -29.94 -11.17
CA LEU A 139 3.92 -29.88 -11.12
C LEU A 139 4.54 -30.73 -12.24
N GLN A 140 5.40 -30.12 -13.05
CA GLN A 140 6.26 -30.81 -14.00
C GLN A 140 7.34 -31.63 -13.26
N PRO A 141 7.97 -32.63 -13.90
CA PRO A 141 9.10 -33.36 -13.34
C PRO A 141 10.22 -32.42 -12.87
N GLY A 142 10.64 -32.54 -11.62
CA GLY A 142 11.67 -31.70 -11.00
C GLY A 142 11.21 -30.30 -10.58
N GLU A 143 9.97 -29.90 -10.88
CA GLU A 143 9.43 -28.59 -10.54
C GLU A 143 9.13 -28.47 -9.03
N GLU A 144 9.33 -27.26 -8.52
CA GLU A 144 8.96 -26.86 -7.17
C GLU A 144 7.88 -25.78 -7.24
N ARG A 145 6.85 -25.91 -6.40
CA ARG A 145 5.78 -24.93 -6.21
C ARG A 145 5.65 -24.62 -4.72
N ILE A 146 5.54 -23.34 -4.40
CA ILE A 146 5.34 -22.86 -3.04
C ILE A 146 3.86 -22.54 -2.87
N LEU A 147 3.24 -23.14 -1.86
CA LEU A 147 1.92 -22.74 -1.39
C LEU A 147 2.10 -21.79 -0.23
N HIS A 148 1.40 -20.67 -0.27
CA HIS A 148 1.52 -19.61 0.71
C HIS A 148 0.18 -19.42 1.43
N TYR A 149 0.22 -19.55 2.75
CA TYR A 149 -0.90 -19.29 3.64
C TYR A 149 -0.54 -18.17 4.59
N PHE A 150 -1.55 -17.42 5.03
CA PHE A 150 -1.39 -16.37 6.02
C PHE A 150 -2.43 -16.52 7.13
N ALA A 151 -1.99 -16.29 8.36
CA ALA A 151 -2.84 -16.14 9.54
C ALA A 151 -2.58 -14.77 10.18
N SER A 152 -3.62 -14.00 10.51
CA SER A 152 -3.46 -12.65 11.08
C SER A 152 -2.91 -12.62 12.49
N MET A 153 -3.14 -13.66 13.27
CA MET A 153 -2.70 -13.79 14.67
C MET A 153 -2.95 -12.53 15.53
N ASP A 154 -4.21 -12.09 15.60
CA ASP A 154 -4.56 -10.80 16.22
C ASP A 154 -4.50 -10.78 17.77
N ASP A 155 -4.10 -11.88 18.42
CA ASP A 155 -3.92 -11.98 19.87
C ASP A 155 -2.78 -12.97 20.21
N ILE A 156 -2.39 -13.01 21.47
CA ILE A 156 -1.36 -13.90 22.02
C ILE A 156 -1.93 -15.29 22.20
N GLY A 157 -1.21 -16.30 21.71
CA GLY A 157 -1.61 -17.68 21.86
C GLY A 157 -1.02 -18.58 20.80
N GLN A 158 -1.60 -19.78 20.71
CA GLN A 158 -1.21 -20.76 19.71
C GLN A 158 -2.40 -21.57 19.24
N PHE A 159 -2.29 -22.09 18.02
CA PHE A 159 -3.23 -23.06 17.47
C PHE A 159 -2.55 -23.92 16.41
N ASP A 160 -3.09 -25.12 16.24
CA ASP A 160 -2.61 -26.12 15.29
C ASP A 160 -3.49 -26.12 14.05
N ILE A 161 -2.88 -26.28 12.88
CA ILE A 161 -3.61 -26.47 11.62
C ILE A 161 -3.09 -27.72 10.92
N ASP A 162 -4.03 -28.62 10.62
CA ASP A 162 -3.81 -29.74 9.72
C ASP A 162 -4.08 -29.33 8.26
N PHE A 163 -3.08 -29.51 7.40
CA PHE A 163 -3.18 -29.33 5.95
C PHE A 163 -3.17 -30.68 5.27
N ASN A 164 -4.18 -30.96 4.44
CA ASN A 164 -4.29 -32.21 3.71
C ASN A 164 -3.84 -32.05 2.26
N PHE A 165 -3.17 -33.08 1.75
CA PHE A 165 -2.73 -33.20 0.38
C PHE A 165 -3.09 -34.57 -0.17
N TRP A 166 -3.59 -34.64 -1.40
CA TRP A 166 -3.94 -35.91 -2.06
C TRP A 166 -3.81 -35.79 -3.57
N GLN A 167 -3.72 -36.91 -4.28
CA GLN A 167 -3.72 -36.95 -5.75
C GLN A 167 -4.94 -37.69 -6.29
N ARG A 168 -5.49 -38.64 -5.54
CA ARG A 168 -6.64 -39.45 -5.96
C ARG A 168 -7.96 -38.77 -5.63
N ALA A 169 -8.94 -38.88 -6.52
CA ALA A 169 -10.26 -38.30 -6.33
C ALA A 169 -10.99 -38.82 -5.07
N ASP A 170 -10.71 -40.06 -4.64
CA ASP A 170 -11.27 -40.66 -3.42
C ASP A 170 -10.51 -40.29 -2.14
N ARG A 171 -9.45 -39.48 -2.24
CA ARG A 171 -8.55 -39.07 -1.16
C ARG A 171 -7.90 -40.23 -0.38
N SER A 172 -7.85 -41.44 -0.96
CA SER A 172 -7.29 -42.64 -0.29
C SER A 172 -5.80 -42.55 -0.01
N ASP A 173 -5.08 -41.69 -0.74
CA ASP A 173 -3.64 -41.42 -0.62
C ASP A 173 -3.33 -40.20 0.24
N ARG A 174 -4.31 -39.63 0.94
CA ARG A 174 -4.17 -38.38 1.68
C ARG A 174 -3.00 -38.40 2.66
N VAL A 175 -2.17 -37.37 2.57
CA VAL A 175 -1.12 -37.03 3.52
C VAL A 175 -1.52 -35.74 4.24
N THR A 176 -1.48 -35.78 5.57
CA THR A 176 -1.74 -34.59 6.41
C THR A 176 -0.42 -34.10 7.00
N ILE A 177 -0.15 -32.80 6.93
CA ILE A 177 0.90 -32.15 7.74
C ILE A 177 0.23 -31.32 8.83
N ASN A 178 0.93 -31.10 9.94
CA ASN A 178 0.46 -30.31 11.06
C ASN A 178 1.44 -29.15 11.29
N VAL A 179 0.91 -27.94 11.45
CA VAL A 179 1.69 -26.71 11.65
C VAL A 179 1.12 -25.96 12.85
N ILE A 180 2.00 -25.53 13.74
CA ILE A 180 1.66 -24.67 14.89
C ILE A 180 1.84 -23.21 14.48
N PHE A 181 0.81 -22.40 14.65
CA PHE A 181 0.91 -20.95 14.64
C PHE A 181 1.07 -20.48 16.08
N TYR A 182 2.13 -19.73 16.36
CA TYR A 182 2.48 -19.25 17.70
C TYR A 182 2.71 -17.74 17.68
N SER A 183 2.06 -17.01 18.59
CA SER A 183 2.14 -15.57 18.74
C SER A 183 2.33 -15.20 20.20
N ASP A 184 3.30 -14.32 20.48
CA ASP A 184 3.51 -13.72 21.79
C ASP A 184 3.89 -12.23 21.68
N ASN A 185 4.06 -11.60 22.85
CA ASN A 185 4.46 -10.20 22.98
C ASN A 185 5.69 -10.03 23.89
N GLN A 186 6.54 -11.06 24.00
CA GLN A 186 7.71 -10.99 24.85
C GLN A 186 8.70 -9.96 24.28
N PRO A 187 9.15 -8.95 25.05
CA PRO A 187 10.08 -7.96 24.53
C PRO A 187 11.34 -8.62 23.94
N ILE A 188 11.66 -8.28 22.69
CA ILE A 188 12.89 -8.68 22.04
C ILE A 188 13.83 -7.49 22.02
N GLU A 189 14.84 -7.52 22.88
CA GLU A 189 15.92 -6.54 22.87
C GLU A 189 17.08 -7.07 22.03
N PHE A 190 17.30 -6.47 20.86
CA PHE A 190 18.50 -6.74 20.08
C PHE A 190 19.68 -5.94 20.63
N PRO A 191 20.87 -6.55 20.72
CA PRO A 191 22.06 -5.81 21.08
C PRO A 191 22.45 -4.84 19.95
N ASN A 192 22.89 -3.63 20.30
CA ASN A 192 23.43 -2.69 19.33
C ASN A 192 24.86 -3.10 18.96
N THR A 193 24.98 -3.84 17.86
CA THR A 193 26.21 -4.49 17.41
C THR A 193 26.78 -3.89 16.14
N ALA A 194 26.18 -2.83 15.60
CA ALA A 194 26.61 -2.14 14.40
C ALA A 194 26.43 -0.63 14.52
N ILE A 195 27.15 0.14 13.69
CA ILE A 195 27.05 1.61 13.67
C ILE A 195 26.79 2.11 12.25
N ILE A 196 25.83 3.02 12.10
CA ILE A 196 25.66 3.85 10.89
C ILE A 196 25.97 5.29 11.29
N TYR A 197 26.85 5.98 10.58
CA TYR A 197 27.25 7.34 10.94
C TYR A 197 27.53 8.19 9.71
N GLY A 198 27.48 9.51 9.85
CA GLY A 198 27.84 10.39 8.76
C GLY A 198 27.47 11.84 9.03
N TYR A 199 27.61 12.65 8.00
CA TYR A 199 27.25 14.06 8.03
C TYR A 199 25.94 14.32 7.28
N ILE A 200 25.24 15.37 7.69
CA ILE A 200 24.14 15.97 6.93
C ILE A 200 24.49 17.41 6.57
N TYR A 201 24.46 17.71 5.28
CA TYR A 201 24.71 19.03 4.74
C TYR A 201 23.52 19.54 3.93
N ASP A 202 23.39 20.86 3.89
CA ASP A 202 22.56 21.53 2.88
C ASP A 202 23.25 21.40 1.52
N LYS A 203 22.57 20.80 0.54
CA LYS A 203 23.10 20.52 -0.79
C LYS A 203 23.48 21.77 -1.59
N GLN A 204 22.87 22.92 -1.30
CA GLN A 204 23.11 24.18 -2.03
C GLN A 204 24.25 24.98 -1.41
N THR A 205 24.27 25.10 -0.08
CA THR A 205 25.23 25.93 0.66
C THR A 205 26.45 25.16 1.16
N ASN A 206 26.38 23.82 1.13
CA ASN A 206 27.38 22.90 1.67
C ASN A 206 27.68 23.17 3.16
N GLN A 207 26.70 23.71 3.89
CA GLN A 207 26.78 23.97 5.33
C GLN A 207 26.21 22.80 6.13
N PRO A 208 26.80 22.46 7.29
CA PRO A 208 26.29 21.38 8.13
C PRO A 208 24.92 21.75 8.70
N LEU A 209 24.00 20.79 8.73
CA LEU A 209 22.67 20.97 9.28
C LEU A 209 22.58 20.42 10.69
N LYS A 210 22.29 21.30 11.65
CA LYS A 210 22.16 20.98 13.07
C LYS A 210 20.74 20.56 13.44
N GLY A 211 20.61 19.57 14.31
CA GLY A 211 19.34 19.17 14.90
C GLY A 211 18.41 18.39 13.97
N VAL A 212 18.90 17.97 12.80
CA VAL A 212 18.20 17.12 11.85
C VAL A 212 18.03 15.74 12.46
N GLU A 213 16.80 15.25 12.52
CA GLU A 213 16.52 13.91 13.01
C GLU A 213 16.74 12.88 11.89
N VAL A 214 17.57 11.87 12.17
CA VAL A 214 17.83 10.75 11.28
C VAL A 214 17.17 9.52 11.87
N THR A 215 16.19 8.97 11.16
CA THR A 215 15.46 7.79 11.63
C THR A 215 15.88 6.58 10.82
N CYS A 216 16.38 5.54 11.50
CA CYS A 216 16.66 4.23 10.93
C CYS A 216 15.62 3.22 11.42
N CYS A 217 14.94 2.58 10.48
CA CYS A 217 13.87 1.63 10.74
C CYS A 217 14.28 0.23 10.31
N PHE A 218 13.83 -0.78 11.07
CA PHE A 218 13.76 -2.15 10.56
C PHE A 218 12.97 -2.18 9.26
N TYR A 219 13.21 -3.18 8.39
CA TYR A 219 12.51 -3.28 7.09
C TYR A 219 10.99 -3.18 7.19
N ASN A 220 10.40 -3.60 8.32
CA ASN A 220 8.97 -3.55 8.56
C ASN A 220 8.40 -2.15 8.83
N GLY A 221 9.23 -1.16 9.17
CA GLY A 221 8.80 0.19 9.53
C GLY A 221 8.01 0.32 10.84
N ARG A 222 7.74 -0.77 11.56
CA ARG A 222 6.96 -0.74 12.81
C ARG A 222 7.75 -0.20 13.98
N GLU A 223 9.02 -0.58 14.04
CA GLU A 223 9.94 -0.19 15.10
C GLU A 223 11.14 0.55 14.52
N TYR A 224 11.66 1.49 15.31
CA TYR A 224 12.92 2.16 15.01
C TYR A 224 14.07 1.27 15.46
N ALA A 225 15.03 1.02 14.56
CA ALA A 225 16.30 0.44 14.95
C ALA A 225 17.15 1.47 15.72
N SER A 226 17.10 2.73 15.30
CA SER A 226 17.76 3.86 15.96
C SER A 226 17.22 5.20 15.48
N ARG A 227 17.31 6.23 16.31
CA ARG A 227 16.92 7.60 15.96
C ARG A 227 17.81 8.58 16.71
N GLU A 228 18.46 9.48 15.97
CA GLU A 228 19.37 10.46 16.55
C GLU A 228 19.25 11.82 15.85
N ARG A 229 19.77 12.87 16.50
CA ARG A 229 19.83 14.21 15.91
C ARG A 229 21.25 14.62 15.60
N THR A 230 21.42 15.32 14.49
CA THR A 230 22.72 15.88 14.15
C THR A 230 23.18 16.93 15.15
N ASP A 231 24.49 16.97 15.40
CA ASP A 231 25.10 18.02 16.22
C ASP A 231 25.39 19.32 15.45
N ASP A 232 26.12 20.25 16.07
CA ASP A 232 26.49 21.55 15.49
C ASP A 232 27.33 21.45 14.20
N PHE A 233 27.92 20.29 13.94
CA PHE A 233 28.74 20.00 12.76
C PHE A 233 28.00 19.10 11.76
N GLY A 234 26.69 18.88 11.94
CA GLY A 234 25.89 18.03 11.07
C GLY A 234 26.16 16.54 11.25
N ARG A 235 26.89 16.13 12.29
CA ARG A 235 27.27 14.72 12.51
C ARG A 235 26.16 13.95 13.20
N TYR A 236 25.92 12.72 12.75
CA TYR A 236 25.05 11.77 13.45
C TYR A 236 25.73 10.40 13.58
N ILE A 237 25.34 9.64 14.62
CA ILE A 237 25.80 8.27 14.89
C ILE A 237 24.60 7.47 15.36
N LEU A 238 24.18 6.47 14.59
CA LEU A 238 23.11 5.54 14.92
C LEU A 238 23.73 4.22 15.35
N MET A 239 23.46 3.80 16.58
CA MET A 239 23.76 2.44 17.04
C MET A 239 22.56 1.56 16.71
N VAL A 240 22.80 0.47 15.98
CA VAL A 240 21.76 -0.46 15.50
C VAL A 240 22.19 -1.91 15.74
N PRO A 241 21.26 -2.88 15.74
CA PRO A 241 21.62 -4.28 15.60
C PRO A 241 22.30 -4.56 14.25
N GLY A 242 23.14 -5.59 14.19
CA GLY A 242 23.62 -6.13 12.93
C GLY A 242 22.46 -6.78 12.16
N VAL A 243 22.44 -6.65 10.83
CA VAL A 243 21.43 -7.34 10.00
C VAL A 243 21.53 -8.86 10.19
N ASP A 244 22.75 -9.39 10.28
CA ASP A 244 23.04 -10.79 10.59
C ASP A 244 22.55 -11.25 11.97
N ASP A 245 22.45 -10.35 12.96
CA ASP A 245 21.83 -10.67 14.25
C ASP A 245 20.32 -10.88 14.12
N VAL A 246 19.66 -10.05 13.29
CA VAL A 246 18.22 -10.19 13.00
C VAL A 246 17.94 -11.47 12.21
N GLU A 247 18.76 -11.77 11.20
CA GLU A 247 18.70 -13.02 10.44
C GLU A 247 18.91 -14.24 11.34
N THR A 248 19.90 -14.18 12.23
CA THR A 248 20.20 -15.26 13.18
C THR A 248 19.03 -15.50 14.15
N PHE A 249 18.34 -14.44 14.58
CA PHE A 249 17.15 -14.56 15.43
C PHE A 249 16.03 -15.36 14.73
N PHE A 250 15.75 -15.09 13.45
CA PHE A 250 14.73 -15.82 12.70
C PHE A 250 15.16 -17.23 12.29
N GLY A 251 16.46 -17.44 12.11
CA GLY A 251 17.06 -18.74 11.89
C GLY A 251 16.49 -19.47 10.66
N LYS A 252 15.67 -20.50 10.91
CA LYS A 252 15.10 -21.36 9.85
C LYS A 252 13.69 -20.95 9.43
N GLN A 253 13.09 -19.95 10.08
CA GLN A 253 11.77 -19.50 9.70
C GLN A 253 11.86 -18.74 8.38
N GLU A 254 11.10 -19.20 7.38
CA GLU A 254 10.92 -18.43 6.16
C GLU A 254 9.96 -17.25 6.42
N LEU A 255 10.28 -16.09 5.86
CA LEU A 255 9.55 -14.84 6.08
C LEU A 255 8.94 -14.38 4.76
N GLY A 256 7.79 -13.71 4.83
CA GLY A 256 7.22 -13.04 3.66
C GLY A 256 8.01 -11.81 3.20
N TYR A 257 9.00 -11.36 3.97
CA TYR A 257 9.82 -10.19 3.62
C TYR A 257 10.92 -10.55 2.63
N SER A 258 11.08 -9.70 1.60
CA SER A 258 12.17 -9.81 0.63
C SER A 258 13.53 -9.40 1.20
N SER A 259 13.55 -8.70 2.34
CA SER A 259 14.77 -8.21 3.00
C SER A 259 14.53 -7.96 4.49
N LEU A 260 15.60 -8.07 5.29
CA LEU A 260 15.65 -7.64 6.69
C LEU A 260 16.52 -6.39 6.88
N ARG A 261 17.04 -5.82 5.79
CA ARG A 261 17.89 -4.64 5.78
C ARG A 261 17.13 -3.39 6.21
N TYR A 262 17.87 -2.41 6.69
CA TYR A 262 17.30 -1.17 7.18
C TYR A 262 16.87 -0.24 6.06
N PHE A 263 16.00 0.71 6.41
CA PHE A 263 15.84 1.93 5.65
C PHE A 263 16.01 3.14 6.56
N ILE A 264 16.49 4.23 5.98
CA ILE A 264 16.65 5.52 6.64
C ILE A 264 15.81 6.54 5.91
N TYR A 265 15.13 7.39 6.69
CA TYR A 265 14.49 8.58 6.16
C TYR A 265 14.77 9.80 7.03
N ILE A 266 14.62 10.97 6.42
CA ILE A 266 14.69 12.28 7.08
C ILE A 266 13.54 13.13 6.55
N ASP A 267 12.68 13.56 7.47
CA ASP A 267 11.65 14.57 7.26
C ASP A 267 12.06 15.82 8.04
N HIS A 268 12.59 16.83 7.33
CA HIS A 268 13.12 18.05 7.94
C HIS A 268 12.52 19.29 7.29
N PRO A 269 11.90 20.21 8.07
CA PRO A 269 11.27 21.40 7.52
C PRO A 269 12.21 22.23 6.64
N GLY A 270 11.72 22.63 5.46
CA GLY A 270 12.47 23.41 4.48
C GLY A 270 13.35 22.57 3.54
N TYR A 271 13.37 21.25 3.68
CA TYR A 271 14.13 20.33 2.83
C TYR A 271 13.24 19.24 2.25
N GLU A 272 13.66 18.71 1.11
CA GLU A 272 13.01 17.56 0.48
C GLU A 272 13.18 16.32 1.36
N TYR A 273 12.14 15.50 1.42
CA TYR A 273 12.16 14.21 2.10
C TYR A 273 13.29 13.36 1.55
N PHE A 274 14.13 12.88 2.45
CA PHE A 274 15.19 11.94 2.11
C PHE A 274 14.74 10.53 2.46
N TYR A 275 14.95 9.60 1.53
CA TYR A 275 14.68 8.18 1.72
C TYR A 275 15.80 7.33 1.13
N LYS A 276 16.20 6.30 1.86
CA LYS A 276 17.11 5.26 1.36
C LYS A 276 16.80 3.92 2.02
N GLU A 277 16.51 2.91 1.23
CA GLU A 277 16.38 1.53 1.70
C GLU A 277 17.59 0.67 1.29
N ASP A 278 17.50 -0.62 1.61
CA ASP A 278 18.54 -1.63 1.34
C ASP A 278 19.86 -1.36 2.08
N ILE A 279 19.77 -0.83 3.30
CA ILE A 279 20.92 -0.50 4.13
C ILE A 279 21.35 -1.74 4.94
N GLU A 280 22.50 -2.29 4.60
CA GLU A 280 23.12 -3.43 5.28
C GLU A 280 24.33 -2.99 6.11
N VAL A 281 24.33 -3.37 7.38
CA VAL A 281 25.47 -3.25 8.29
C VAL A 281 25.42 -4.42 9.26
N ASN A 282 26.48 -5.23 9.32
CA ASN A 282 26.51 -6.45 10.13
C ASN A 282 27.20 -6.22 11.48
N ARG A 283 27.09 -7.21 12.38
CA ARG A 283 27.74 -7.21 13.68
C ARG A 283 29.24 -6.87 13.56
N GLY A 284 29.65 -5.85 14.31
CA GLY A 284 31.02 -5.35 14.38
C GLY A 284 31.39 -4.36 13.27
N GLU A 285 30.47 -4.06 12.35
CA GLU A 285 30.71 -3.16 11.22
C GLU A 285 30.27 -1.72 11.52
N ASN A 286 30.95 -0.80 10.83
CA ASN A 286 30.60 0.62 10.79
C ASN A 286 30.31 1.00 9.34
N LEU A 287 29.13 1.57 9.07
CA LEU A 287 28.73 2.08 7.77
C LEU A 287 28.73 3.60 7.79
N ARG A 288 29.55 4.22 6.92
CA ARG A 288 29.49 5.67 6.70
C ARG A 288 28.46 6.03 5.64
N LEU A 289 27.55 6.95 5.97
CA LEU A 289 26.51 7.47 5.10
C LEU A 289 26.44 9.00 5.22
N ASP A 290 27.07 9.73 4.31
CA ASP A 290 26.94 11.19 4.24
C ASP A 290 25.72 11.56 3.37
N ILE A 291 24.93 12.54 3.79
CA ILE A 291 23.65 12.91 3.18
C ILE A 291 23.64 14.42 2.87
N ASP A 292 23.36 14.78 1.62
CA ASP A 292 23.13 16.16 1.20
C ASP A 292 21.62 16.39 1.02
N LEU A 293 21.00 17.15 1.92
CA LEU A 293 19.58 17.48 1.85
C LEU A 293 19.35 18.62 0.84
N GLU A 294 18.44 18.39 -0.09
CA GLU A 294 18.02 19.38 -1.08
C GLU A 294 16.95 20.29 -0.44
N PRO A 295 17.11 21.64 -0.48
CA PRO A 295 16.04 22.53 -0.04
C PRO A 295 14.74 22.29 -0.82
N ALA A 296 13.62 22.27 -0.11
CA ALA A 296 12.30 22.08 -0.72
C ALA A 296 11.74 23.40 -1.27
N GLU A 297 10.91 23.30 -2.30
CA GLU A 297 10.07 24.40 -2.76
C GLU A 297 8.78 24.47 -1.93
N ASP A 298 8.45 25.66 -1.43
CA ASP A 298 7.16 25.89 -0.80
C ASP A 298 6.04 25.75 -1.84
N THR A 299 5.10 24.85 -1.60
CA THR A 299 3.83 24.81 -2.35
C THR A 299 2.70 25.07 -1.37
N MET A 300 1.92 26.12 -1.61
CA MET A 300 0.82 26.48 -0.73
C MET A 300 -0.50 25.97 -1.30
N TYR A 301 -1.31 25.37 -0.44
CA TYR A 301 -2.72 25.12 -0.72
C TYR A 301 -3.59 25.94 0.22
N THR A 302 -4.76 26.35 -0.26
CA THR A 302 -5.76 27.08 0.53
C THR A 302 -7.12 26.44 0.37
N LEU A 303 -7.91 26.41 1.44
CA LEU A 303 -9.32 26.05 1.37
C LEU A 303 -10.05 27.03 0.44
N ASN A 304 -10.64 26.51 -0.62
CA ASN A 304 -11.42 27.28 -1.59
C ASN A 304 -12.90 27.32 -1.20
N TRP A 305 -13.48 26.15 -0.95
CA TRP A 305 -14.85 26.01 -0.45
C TRP A 305 -14.98 24.77 0.42
N GLU A 306 -16.01 24.77 1.27
CA GLU A 306 -16.47 23.61 2.01
C GLU A 306 -18.00 23.61 2.05
N ASP A 307 -18.59 22.42 2.08
CA ASP A 307 -20.01 22.21 2.31
C ASP A 307 -20.24 21.11 3.34
N LYS A 308 -21.26 21.27 4.18
CA LYS A 308 -21.62 20.30 5.23
C LYS A 308 -23.00 19.72 4.94
N VAL A 309 -23.07 18.38 4.91
CA VAL A 309 -24.34 17.67 4.86
C VAL A 309 -24.80 17.21 6.25
N HIS A 310 -26.11 17.14 6.45
CA HIS A 310 -26.74 16.78 7.74
C HIS A 310 -27.35 15.38 7.69
N ASP A 311 -26.51 14.37 7.46
CA ASP A 311 -26.90 12.97 7.36
C ASP A 311 -26.25 12.07 8.43
N TYR A 312 -26.79 10.86 8.58
CA TYR A 312 -26.25 9.85 9.51
C TYR A 312 -24.96 9.19 9.03
N PHE A 313 -24.63 9.32 7.74
CA PHE A 313 -23.44 8.75 7.14
C PHE A 313 -22.48 9.85 6.71
N GLY A 314 -21.20 9.53 6.72
CA GLY A 314 -20.17 10.39 6.15
C GLY A 314 -19.86 9.97 4.74
N PHE A 315 -19.19 10.84 3.99
CA PHE A 315 -18.75 10.50 2.65
C PHE A 315 -17.75 9.35 2.69
N PHE A 316 -17.89 8.45 1.73
CA PHE A 316 -17.10 7.24 1.61
C PHE A 316 -16.37 7.19 0.26
N TRP A 317 -17.01 7.65 -0.82
CA TRP A 317 -16.37 7.78 -2.13
C TRP A 317 -16.53 9.18 -2.71
N LEU A 318 -15.52 9.57 -3.48
CA LEU A 318 -15.52 10.73 -4.36
C LEU A 318 -15.09 10.26 -5.75
N ASN A 319 -15.85 10.62 -6.77
CA ASN A 319 -15.54 10.33 -8.16
C ASN A 319 -15.71 11.60 -8.99
N VAL A 320 -14.78 11.90 -9.88
CA VAL A 320 -14.77 13.13 -10.70
C VAL A 320 -14.92 12.80 -12.17
N ASP A 321 -15.61 13.65 -12.91
CA ASP A 321 -15.64 13.55 -14.37
C ASP A 321 -14.28 13.93 -14.98
N SER A 322 -14.02 13.52 -16.22
CA SER A 322 -12.71 13.73 -16.85
C SER A 322 -12.38 15.22 -17.06
N GLN A 323 -13.39 16.09 -17.08
CA GLN A 323 -13.20 17.54 -17.21
C GLN A 323 -13.03 18.26 -15.87
N TRP A 324 -13.11 17.56 -14.73
CA TRP A 324 -13.00 18.19 -13.40
C TRP A 324 -14.05 19.28 -13.16
N ASN A 325 -15.25 19.10 -13.69
CA ASN A 325 -16.39 20.01 -13.47
C ASN A 325 -17.27 19.55 -12.32
N LYS A 326 -17.42 18.23 -12.14
CA LYS A 326 -18.37 17.62 -11.22
C LYS A 326 -17.69 16.60 -10.33
N VAL A 327 -18.06 16.58 -9.05
CA VAL A 327 -17.70 15.50 -8.13
C VAL A 327 -18.97 14.80 -7.64
N PHE A 328 -19.05 13.50 -7.90
CA PHE A 328 -20.06 12.61 -7.37
C PHE A 328 -19.57 12.05 -6.04
N ALA A 329 -20.36 12.24 -4.99
CA ALA A 329 -20.02 11.85 -3.63
C ALA A 329 -21.09 10.91 -3.07
N THR A 330 -20.66 9.77 -2.52
CA THR A 330 -21.56 8.80 -1.89
C THR A 330 -21.21 8.63 -0.43
N GLN A 331 -22.21 8.25 0.36
CA GLN A 331 -22.06 8.08 1.80
C GLN A 331 -22.17 6.61 2.20
N ALA A 332 -21.34 6.23 3.17
CA ALA A 332 -21.37 4.92 3.80
C ALA A 332 -20.63 4.93 5.15
N LYS A 333 -20.57 3.77 5.78
CA LYS A 333 -19.70 3.48 6.92
C LYS A 333 -19.06 2.11 6.76
N HIS A 334 -17.99 1.89 7.51
CA HIS A 334 -17.53 0.53 7.77
C HIS A 334 -18.50 -0.18 8.75
N PRO A 335 -18.66 -1.53 8.69
CA PRO A 335 -19.56 -2.25 9.57
C PRO A 335 -19.35 -1.99 11.08
N PRO A 336 -20.39 -2.14 11.91
CA PRO A 336 -21.71 -2.73 11.59
C PRO A 336 -22.63 -1.78 10.82
N GLU A 337 -23.48 -2.32 9.95
CA GLU A 337 -24.44 -1.56 9.13
C GLU A 337 -25.45 -0.80 10.00
N LEU A 338 -25.76 0.45 9.64
CA LEU A 338 -26.82 1.21 10.34
C LEU A 338 -28.22 0.77 9.90
N ASN A 339 -28.35 0.14 8.72
CA ASN A 339 -29.63 -0.24 8.11
C ASN A 339 -30.58 0.97 8.04
N ARG A 340 -30.11 2.07 7.44
CA ARG A 340 -30.82 3.35 7.36
C ARG A 340 -30.55 3.99 6.00
N ALA A 341 -31.54 4.69 5.48
CA ALA A 341 -31.43 5.47 4.25
C ALA A 341 -30.33 6.55 4.35
N THR A 342 -29.70 6.83 3.21
CA THR A 342 -28.70 7.89 3.03
C THR A 342 -28.92 8.60 1.70
N ASN A 343 -28.04 9.52 1.33
CA ASN A 343 -28.09 10.18 0.03
C ASN A 343 -26.80 9.98 -0.76
N VAL A 344 -26.92 10.17 -2.07
CA VAL A 344 -25.80 10.43 -2.97
C VAL A 344 -25.90 11.86 -3.50
N TYR A 345 -24.77 12.46 -3.81
CA TYR A 345 -24.65 13.89 -4.07
C TYR A 345 -23.84 14.17 -5.32
N LEU A 346 -24.14 15.28 -5.99
CA LEU A 346 -23.30 15.84 -7.03
C LEU A 346 -23.02 17.30 -6.74
N TYR A 347 -21.75 17.69 -6.84
CA TYR A 347 -21.31 19.06 -6.65
C TYR A 347 -20.61 19.60 -7.90
N ASP A 348 -20.74 20.90 -8.12
CA ASP A 348 -19.89 21.65 -9.02
C ASP A 348 -18.53 21.90 -8.35
N ILE A 349 -17.44 21.49 -8.98
CA ILE A 349 -16.09 21.52 -8.40
C ILE A 349 -15.57 22.94 -8.25
N GLU A 350 -15.96 23.86 -9.14
CA GLU A 350 -15.46 25.23 -9.13
C GLU A 350 -16.07 26.04 -7.99
N THR A 351 -17.39 25.92 -7.83
CA THR A 351 -18.17 26.75 -6.90
C THR A 351 -18.44 26.09 -5.55
N GLY A 352 -18.37 24.76 -5.48
CA GLY A 352 -18.81 23.99 -4.31
C GLY A 352 -20.34 23.88 -4.20
N GLU A 353 -21.10 24.31 -5.21
CA GLU A 353 -22.56 24.23 -5.19
C GLU A 353 -23.01 22.76 -5.29
N GLN A 354 -23.84 22.33 -4.33
CA GLN A 354 -24.54 21.05 -4.40
C GLN A 354 -25.62 21.07 -5.49
N LEU A 355 -25.28 20.61 -6.70
CA LEU A 355 -26.15 20.60 -7.87
C LEU A 355 -27.45 19.81 -7.62
N TRP A 356 -27.33 18.64 -7.00
CA TRP A 356 -28.47 17.84 -6.55
C TRP A 356 -28.07 16.81 -5.50
N ARG A 357 -29.09 16.22 -4.87
CA ARG A 357 -28.97 15.00 -4.07
C ARG A 357 -30.07 14.00 -4.43
N TYR A 358 -29.77 12.72 -4.31
CA TYR A 358 -30.72 11.63 -4.59
C TYR A 358 -30.76 10.65 -3.40
N PRO A 359 -31.95 10.32 -2.86
CA PRO A 359 -32.07 9.42 -1.72
C PRO A 359 -31.89 7.95 -2.13
N VAL A 360 -31.20 7.18 -1.29
CA VAL A 360 -31.03 5.72 -1.39
C VAL A 360 -31.43 5.08 -0.07
N ASP A 361 -31.89 3.83 -0.10
CA ASP A 361 -32.53 3.21 1.06
C ASP A 361 -31.52 2.61 2.06
N ASP A 362 -30.25 2.51 1.67
CA ASP A 362 -29.12 2.18 2.55
C ASP A 362 -27.78 2.76 2.03
N GLU A 363 -26.69 2.52 2.74
CA GLU A 363 -25.35 3.00 2.41
C GLU A 363 -24.79 2.55 1.06
N CYS A 364 -23.98 3.40 0.43
CA CYS A 364 -23.44 3.20 -0.91
C CYS A 364 -21.93 2.91 -0.89
N TRP A 365 -21.59 1.64 -1.13
CA TRP A 365 -20.20 1.17 -1.21
C TRP A 365 -19.67 1.10 -2.63
N GLY A 366 -20.53 1.03 -3.65
CA GLY A 366 -20.15 1.22 -5.04
C GLY A 366 -20.41 2.67 -5.47
N SER A 367 -19.48 3.29 -6.19
CA SER A 367 -19.64 4.65 -6.70
C SER A 367 -18.83 4.87 -7.98
N ALA A 368 -19.44 5.43 -9.02
CA ALA A 368 -18.75 5.80 -10.25
C ALA A 368 -19.46 6.96 -10.98
N ILE A 369 -18.73 7.71 -11.80
CA ILE A 369 -19.26 8.71 -12.74
C ILE A 369 -18.62 8.47 -14.12
N THR A 370 -19.37 8.67 -15.20
CA THR A 370 -18.84 8.54 -16.56
C THR A 370 -17.84 9.66 -16.86
N GLY A 371 -16.87 9.42 -17.74
CA GLY A 371 -15.84 10.40 -18.07
C GLY A 371 -16.38 11.69 -18.70
N ASP A 372 -17.48 11.60 -19.45
CA ASP A 372 -18.24 12.75 -19.98
C ASP A 372 -19.13 13.44 -18.94
N GLY A 373 -19.19 12.89 -17.72
CA GLY A 373 -19.94 13.42 -16.61
C GLY A 373 -21.45 13.43 -16.82
N VAL A 374 -22.01 12.59 -17.70
CA VAL A 374 -23.46 12.51 -18.01
C VAL A 374 -24.22 11.57 -17.06
N TYR A 375 -23.59 10.48 -16.63
CA TYR A 375 -24.21 9.51 -15.71
C TYR A 375 -23.36 9.26 -14.48
N ALA A 376 -24.02 8.99 -13.36
CA ALA A 376 -23.42 8.48 -12.14
C ALA A 376 -24.11 7.17 -11.73
N ALA A 377 -23.34 6.26 -11.13
CA ALA A 377 -23.84 4.99 -10.62
C ALA A 377 -23.50 4.84 -9.13
N ALA A 378 -24.43 4.25 -8.39
CA ALA A 378 -24.25 3.89 -6.99
C ALA A 378 -24.69 2.45 -6.73
N GLY A 379 -23.82 1.67 -6.08
CA GLY A 379 -24.12 0.32 -5.57
C GLY A 379 -24.43 0.40 -4.07
N SER A 380 -25.63 -0.05 -3.69
CA SER A 380 -26.18 0.12 -2.34
C SER A 380 -26.32 -1.19 -1.57
N HIS A 381 -26.19 -1.10 -0.25
CA HIS A 381 -26.51 -2.20 0.67
C HIS A 381 -28.01 -2.54 0.74
N ASP A 382 -28.90 -1.66 0.26
CA ASP A 382 -30.34 -1.98 0.07
C ASP A 382 -30.58 -3.04 -1.02
N GLY A 383 -29.51 -3.45 -1.70
CA GLY A 383 -29.52 -4.46 -2.73
C GLY A 383 -29.87 -3.94 -4.11
N HIS A 384 -29.71 -2.64 -4.38
CA HIS A 384 -29.89 -2.06 -5.69
C HIS A 384 -28.61 -1.42 -6.24
N VAL A 385 -28.58 -1.33 -7.57
CA VAL A 385 -27.74 -0.40 -8.31
C VAL A 385 -28.64 0.69 -8.90
N TYR A 386 -28.22 1.94 -8.73
CA TYR A 386 -28.90 3.12 -9.23
C TYR A 386 -28.07 3.77 -10.33
N LEU A 387 -28.68 4.06 -11.48
CA LEU A 387 -28.09 4.90 -12.53
C LEU A 387 -28.82 6.24 -12.58
N ILE A 388 -28.09 7.32 -12.40
CA ILE A 388 -28.62 8.67 -12.22
C ILE A 388 -28.09 9.58 -13.33
N ASN A 389 -28.98 10.39 -13.92
CA ASN A 389 -28.59 11.45 -14.83
C ASN A 389 -27.99 12.63 -14.04
N THR A 390 -26.76 13.00 -14.35
CA THR A 390 -26.06 14.06 -13.59
C THR A 390 -26.54 15.46 -13.93
N VAL A 391 -27.28 15.64 -15.04
CA VAL A 391 -27.76 16.95 -15.49
C VAL A 391 -28.84 17.49 -14.54
N ASP A 392 -29.71 16.62 -14.04
CA ASP A 392 -30.86 17.02 -13.21
C ASP A 392 -31.08 16.14 -11.97
N GLY A 393 -30.25 15.12 -11.74
CA GLY A 393 -30.37 14.19 -10.62
C GLY A 393 -31.50 13.17 -10.77
N SER A 394 -32.10 13.05 -11.95
CA SER A 394 -33.18 12.08 -12.19
C SER A 394 -32.66 10.64 -12.28
N LEU A 395 -33.41 9.70 -11.68
CA LEU A 395 -33.13 8.27 -11.81
C LEU A 395 -33.42 7.84 -13.26
N LYS A 396 -32.39 7.32 -13.96
CA LYS A 396 -32.56 6.73 -15.29
C LYS A 396 -33.10 5.31 -15.19
N TRP A 397 -32.49 4.48 -14.36
CA TRP A 397 -33.02 3.17 -13.98
C TRP A 397 -32.43 2.72 -12.64
N SER A 398 -33.11 1.76 -12.00
CA SER A 398 -32.55 0.98 -10.88
C SER A 398 -32.70 -0.52 -11.16
N LYS A 399 -31.79 -1.31 -10.61
CA LYS A 399 -31.80 -2.77 -10.72
C LYS A 399 -31.68 -3.39 -9.34
N ASN A 400 -32.58 -4.31 -9.01
CA ASN A 400 -32.52 -5.09 -7.78
C ASN A 400 -31.54 -6.26 -7.97
N CYS A 401 -30.46 -6.26 -7.20
CA CYS A 401 -29.39 -7.24 -7.21
C CYS A 401 -29.67 -8.46 -6.32
N GLY A 402 -30.67 -8.42 -5.45
CA GLY A 402 -31.04 -9.50 -4.54
C GLY A 402 -30.20 -9.59 -3.25
N GLY A 403 -29.25 -8.68 -3.07
CA GLY A 403 -28.36 -8.57 -1.90
C GLY A 403 -27.42 -7.37 -2.06
N MET A 404 -26.66 -7.06 -1.01
CA MET A 404 -25.77 -5.89 -0.96
C MET A 404 -24.89 -5.79 -2.22
N ASN A 405 -24.88 -4.61 -2.83
CA ASN A 405 -24.02 -4.31 -3.97
C ASN A 405 -22.92 -3.34 -3.55
N ARG A 406 -21.66 -3.71 -3.79
CA ARG A 406 -20.49 -2.98 -3.29
C ARG A 406 -19.57 -2.46 -4.39
N GLU A 407 -19.88 -2.74 -5.66
CA GLU A 407 -19.04 -2.37 -6.79
C GLU A 407 -19.87 -1.94 -7.98
N VAL A 408 -19.53 -0.78 -8.54
CA VAL A 408 -19.99 -0.30 -9.84
C VAL A 408 -18.82 0.37 -10.55
N GLU A 409 -18.64 0.07 -11.84
CA GLU A 409 -17.59 0.67 -12.65
C GLU A 409 -18.05 0.85 -14.09
N PHE A 410 -17.87 2.05 -14.64
CA PHE A 410 -18.13 2.32 -16.06
C PHE A 410 -16.95 1.92 -16.93
N SER A 411 -17.22 1.45 -18.15
CA SER A 411 -16.23 1.49 -19.23
C SER A 411 -15.82 2.95 -19.50
N HIS A 412 -14.60 3.17 -19.99
CA HIS A 412 -14.09 4.51 -20.28
C HIS A 412 -14.94 5.24 -21.33
N ASP A 413 -15.53 4.50 -22.27
CA ASP A 413 -16.48 5.05 -23.26
C ASP A 413 -17.90 5.30 -22.71
N GLY A 414 -18.15 4.98 -21.44
CA GLY A 414 -19.41 5.22 -20.74
C GLY A 414 -20.57 4.33 -21.16
N LYS A 415 -20.37 3.31 -22.00
CA LYS A 415 -21.45 2.48 -22.54
C LYS A 415 -21.78 1.25 -21.70
N LEU A 416 -20.83 0.75 -20.92
CA LEU A 416 -20.98 -0.42 -20.07
C LEU A 416 -20.88 -0.03 -18.60
N LEU A 417 -21.65 -0.73 -17.75
CA LEU A 417 -21.53 -0.68 -16.30
C LEU A 417 -21.30 -2.10 -15.77
N LEU A 418 -20.13 -2.34 -15.18
CA LEU A 418 -19.81 -3.55 -14.45
C LEU A 418 -20.28 -3.44 -13.01
N THR A 419 -20.95 -4.47 -12.51
CA THR A 419 -21.40 -4.53 -11.12
C THR A 419 -21.64 -5.97 -10.66
N GLY A 420 -21.63 -6.21 -9.34
CA GLY A 420 -21.92 -7.50 -8.75
C GLY A 420 -21.98 -7.46 -7.22
N PRO A 421 -22.56 -8.48 -6.57
CA PRO A 421 -23.29 -9.60 -7.18
C PRO A 421 -24.65 -9.15 -7.73
N TYR A 422 -25.26 -9.96 -8.62
CA TYR A 422 -26.58 -9.66 -9.20
C TYR A 422 -27.39 -10.94 -9.43
N GLN A 423 -28.47 -11.16 -8.68
CA GLN A 423 -29.46 -12.21 -8.92
C GLN A 423 -28.86 -13.62 -9.15
N GLY A 424 -27.83 -13.97 -8.37
CA GLY A 424 -27.12 -15.27 -8.46
C GLY A 424 -25.92 -15.28 -9.42
N TYR A 425 -25.67 -14.20 -10.15
CA TYR A 425 -24.41 -13.99 -10.87
C TYR A 425 -23.37 -13.33 -9.94
N ASP A 426 -22.11 -13.75 -10.06
CA ASP A 426 -20.99 -13.13 -9.35
C ASP A 426 -20.81 -11.68 -9.83
N PHE A 427 -20.98 -11.44 -11.14
CA PHE A 427 -21.01 -10.11 -11.75
C PHE A 427 -21.79 -10.06 -13.08
N VAL A 428 -22.16 -8.84 -13.50
CA VAL A 428 -22.82 -8.52 -14.78
C VAL A 428 -22.27 -7.25 -15.42
N LEU A 429 -22.30 -7.18 -16.75
CA LEU A 429 -22.14 -5.96 -17.53
C LEU A 429 -23.51 -5.50 -18.03
N PHE A 430 -23.94 -4.33 -17.59
CA PHE A 430 -25.12 -3.66 -18.13
C PHE A 430 -24.76 -2.72 -19.28
N ASN A 431 -25.65 -2.62 -20.27
CA ASN A 431 -25.71 -1.47 -21.15
C ASN A 431 -26.22 -0.27 -20.35
N VAL A 432 -25.48 0.85 -20.38
CA VAL A 432 -25.82 2.05 -19.59
C VAL A 432 -27.12 2.71 -20.07
N GLU A 433 -27.40 2.66 -21.37
CA GLU A 433 -28.54 3.37 -21.95
C GLU A 433 -29.90 2.75 -21.60
N ASP A 434 -30.02 1.43 -21.59
CA ASP A 434 -31.30 0.73 -21.35
C ASP A 434 -31.27 -0.23 -20.15
N GLY A 435 -30.11 -0.45 -19.54
CA GLY A 435 -29.94 -1.38 -18.42
C GLY A 435 -30.12 -2.85 -18.81
N ALA A 436 -29.98 -3.20 -20.10
CA ALA A 436 -29.96 -4.59 -20.55
C ALA A 436 -28.65 -5.27 -20.13
N ILE A 437 -28.70 -6.57 -19.82
CA ILE A 437 -27.50 -7.35 -19.54
C ILE A 437 -26.80 -7.66 -20.87
N ASN A 438 -25.59 -7.16 -21.02
CA ASN A 438 -24.69 -7.52 -22.13
C ASN A 438 -23.94 -8.81 -21.83
N LEU A 439 -23.52 -8.99 -20.58
CA LEU A 439 -22.76 -10.16 -20.12
C LEU A 439 -23.08 -10.46 -18.66
N SER A 440 -23.04 -11.73 -18.29
CA SER A 440 -23.17 -12.19 -16.91
C SER A 440 -22.24 -13.38 -16.67
N TYR A 441 -21.68 -13.49 -15.47
CA TYR A 441 -20.84 -14.62 -15.10
C TYR A 441 -21.25 -15.20 -13.74
N SER A 442 -21.18 -16.53 -13.64
CA SER A 442 -21.38 -17.30 -12.40
C SER A 442 -20.42 -18.47 -12.39
N GLY A 443 -19.71 -18.68 -11.28
CA GLY A 443 -18.82 -19.82 -11.10
C GLY A 443 -17.83 -19.69 -9.95
N PHE A 444 -17.71 -18.50 -9.35
CA PHE A 444 -16.79 -18.25 -8.24
C PHE A 444 -17.42 -18.48 -6.88
N ASP A 445 -18.73 -18.28 -6.75
CA ASP A 445 -19.44 -18.34 -5.47
C ASP A 445 -18.89 -17.29 -4.48
N GLN A 446 -18.57 -16.10 -5.02
CA GLN A 446 -18.01 -14.98 -4.27
C GLN A 446 -18.56 -13.67 -4.82
N TRP A 447 -18.69 -12.66 -3.96
CA TRP A 447 -19.21 -11.36 -4.36
C TRP A 447 -18.12 -10.46 -4.93
N LEU A 448 -18.49 -9.68 -5.95
CA LEU A 448 -17.61 -8.69 -6.57
C LEU A 448 -17.24 -7.59 -5.56
N ARG A 449 -15.94 -7.38 -5.38
CA ARG A 449 -15.40 -6.40 -4.43
C ARG A 449 -14.77 -5.19 -5.12
N ASN A 450 -14.18 -5.39 -6.29
CA ASN A 450 -13.48 -4.38 -7.06
C ASN A 450 -13.45 -4.82 -8.52
N SER A 451 -13.40 -3.90 -9.46
CA SER A 451 -13.13 -4.21 -10.87
C SER A 451 -12.33 -3.11 -11.55
N ARG A 452 -11.66 -3.43 -12.67
CA ARG A 452 -11.09 -2.41 -13.56
C ARG A 452 -11.25 -2.76 -15.04
N PHE A 453 -11.68 -1.81 -15.87
CA PHE A 453 -11.57 -1.93 -17.34
C PHE A 453 -10.15 -1.63 -17.82
N THR A 454 -9.70 -2.30 -18.89
CA THR A 454 -8.53 -1.82 -19.64
C THR A 454 -8.83 -0.47 -20.27
N ARG A 455 -7.78 0.34 -20.53
CA ARG A 455 -7.92 1.69 -21.09
C ARG A 455 -8.70 1.78 -22.40
N ASP A 456 -8.69 0.69 -23.16
CA ASP A 456 -9.38 0.52 -24.45
C ASP A 456 -10.74 -0.20 -24.35
N ASP A 457 -11.20 -0.47 -23.13
CA ASP A 457 -12.44 -1.19 -22.79
C ASP A 457 -12.56 -2.61 -23.37
N SER A 458 -11.49 -3.16 -23.94
CA SER A 458 -11.52 -4.50 -24.57
C SER A 458 -11.56 -5.64 -23.58
N LYS A 459 -11.13 -5.40 -22.34
CA LYS A 459 -11.06 -6.36 -21.24
C LYS A 459 -11.44 -5.68 -19.93
N PHE A 460 -11.72 -6.50 -18.93
CA PHE A 460 -11.88 -6.04 -17.55
C PHE A 460 -11.33 -7.09 -16.59
N VAL A 461 -10.81 -6.64 -15.45
CA VAL A 461 -10.43 -7.48 -14.32
C VAL A 461 -11.48 -7.36 -13.23
N VAL A 462 -11.82 -8.48 -12.60
CA VAL A 462 -12.66 -8.54 -11.41
C VAL A 462 -11.83 -9.00 -10.23
N GLY A 463 -12.10 -8.44 -9.07
CA GLY A 463 -11.59 -8.88 -7.78
C GLY A 463 -12.73 -9.24 -6.84
N LEU A 464 -12.68 -10.43 -6.28
CA LEU A 464 -13.75 -11.01 -5.46
C LEU A 464 -13.37 -11.09 -3.99
N SER A 465 -14.37 -11.25 -3.13
CA SER A 465 -14.22 -11.20 -1.67
C SER A 465 -13.12 -12.08 -1.08
N GLY A 466 -12.95 -13.31 -1.58
CA GLY A 466 -11.93 -14.26 -1.16
C GLY A 466 -10.58 -14.08 -1.88
N GLY A 467 -10.29 -12.87 -2.38
CA GLY A 467 -9.02 -12.51 -3.02
C GLY A 467 -8.75 -13.14 -4.38
N TYR A 468 -9.78 -13.73 -4.99
CA TYR A 468 -9.73 -14.20 -6.37
C TYR A 468 -9.72 -13.01 -7.33
N LEU A 469 -8.82 -13.06 -8.32
CA LEU A 469 -8.75 -12.12 -9.43
C LEU A 469 -8.95 -12.88 -10.73
N ALA A 470 -9.71 -12.31 -11.66
CA ALA A 470 -9.76 -12.82 -13.03
C ALA A 470 -9.92 -11.71 -14.05
N MET A 471 -9.28 -11.86 -15.20
CA MET A 471 -9.46 -10.98 -16.35
C MET A 471 -10.33 -11.65 -17.41
N PHE A 472 -11.21 -10.86 -18.00
CA PHE A 472 -12.17 -11.30 -19.00
C PHE A 472 -12.10 -10.43 -20.25
N ASN A 473 -12.45 -11.01 -21.39
CA ASN A 473 -12.74 -10.26 -22.60
C ASN A 473 -14.12 -9.57 -22.47
N ALA A 474 -14.17 -8.26 -22.71
CA ALA A 474 -15.41 -7.47 -22.56
C ALA A 474 -16.47 -7.76 -23.63
N THR A 475 -16.07 -8.33 -24.78
CA THR A 475 -16.96 -8.60 -25.91
C THR A 475 -17.65 -9.95 -25.82
N ASP A 476 -16.92 -11.01 -25.48
CA ASP A 476 -17.45 -12.39 -25.49
C ASP A 476 -17.51 -13.06 -24.10
N GLY A 477 -16.92 -12.43 -23.07
CA GLY A 477 -16.90 -12.94 -21.70
C GLY A 477 -16.02 -14.15 -21.47
N SER A 478 -15.11 -14.46 -22.40
CA SER A 478 -14.09 -15.46 -22.15
C SER A 478 -13.11 -15.00 -21.06
N MET A 479 -12.85 -15.88 -20.08
CA MET A 479 -11.83 -15.66 -19.07
C MET A 479 -10.44 -15.83 -19.70
N ILE A 480 -9.56 -14.86 -19.47
CA ILE A 480 -8.20 -14.80 -20.02
C ILE A 480 -7.22 -15.43 -19.03
N TRP A 481 -7.30 -15.03 -17.76
CA TRP A 481 -6.46 -15.54 -16.68
C TRP A 481 -7.16 -15.40 -15.33
N GLU A 482 -6.68 -16.15 -14.34
CA GLU A 482 -7.09 -16.08 -12.94
C GLU A 482 -5.86 -16.08 -12.00
N ASN A 483 -5.97 -15.41 -10.84
CA ASN A 483 -4.94 -15.35 -9.81
C ASN A 483 -5.55 -15.17 -8.41
N TRP A 484 -4.72 -15.29 -7.37
CA TRP A 484 -5.10 -15.11 -5.97
C TRP A 484 -4.16 -14.12 -5.28
N ILE A 485 -4.72 -13.24 -4.48
CA ILE A 485 -3.95 -12.24 -3.71
C ILE A 485 -4.23 -12.30 -2.20
N GLY A 486 -4.81 -13.40 -1.71
CA GLY A 486 -5.21 -13.58 -0.32
C GLY A 486 -6.69 -13.30 -0.12
N GLU A 487 -7.05 -12.24 0.60
CA GLU A 487 -8.45 -11.89 0.92
C GLU A 487 -8.71 -10.39 0.67
N PHE A 488 -9.92 -10.07 0.19
CA PHE A 488 -10.45 -8.73 -0.10
C PHE A 488 -9.52 -7.83 -0.92
N PRO A 489 -9.64 -7.79 -2.27
CA PRO A 489 -8.92 -6.86 -3.12
C PRO A 489 -9.43 -5.42 -2.94
N LEU A 490 -9.01 -4.77 -1.85
CA LEU A 490 -9.40 -3.39 -1.53
C LEU A 490 -8.76 -2.39 -2.48
N PHE A 491 -7.58 -2.71 -3.00
CA PHE A 491 -6.92 -1.95 -4.05
C PHE A 491 -6.78 -2.80 -5.32
N LEU A 492 -7.23 -2.24 -6.44
CA LEU A 492 -7.10 -2.83 -7.77
C LEU A 492 -6.95 -1.70 -8.80
N THR A 493 -5.92 -1.78 -9.63
CA THR A 493 -5.70 -0.85 -10.75
C THR A 493 -5.06 -1.58 -11.93
N ILE A 494 -5.12 -0.97 -13.11
CA ILE A 494 -4.56 -1.50 -14.34
C ILE A 494 -3.87 -0.39 -15.13
N ASP A 495 -2.68 -0.67 -15.67
CA ASP A 495 -1.99 0.29 -16.52
C ASP A 495 -2.42 0.19 -17.99
N LYS A 496 -1.95 1.15 -18.80
CA LYS A 496 -2.21 1.20 -20.25
C LYS A 496 -1.73 -0.02 -21.04
N ASN A 497 -0.82 -0.81 -20.50
CA ASN A 497 -0.33 -2.04 -21.12
C ASN A 497 -1.17 -3.26 -20.72
N GLY A 498 -2.11 -3.10 -19.79
CA GLY A 498 -2.94 -4.16 -19.24
C GLY A 498 -2.30 -4.88 -18.04
N ASN A 499 -1.22 -4.36 -17.47
CA ASN A 499 -0.66 -4.95 -16.25
C ASN A 499 -1.56 -4.58 -15.07
N THR A 500 -1.91 -5.58 -14.27
CA THR A 500 -2.82 -5.43 -13.12
C THR A 500 -2.02 -5.33 -11.83
N TYR A 501 -2.39 -4.39 -10.96
CA TYR A 501 -1.82 -4.24 -9.63
C TYR A 501 -2.92 -4.40 -8.58
N ALA A 502 -2.69 -5.24 -7.59
CA ALA A 502 -3.73 -5.57 -6.62
C ALA A 502 -3.18 -5.85 -5.22
N CYS A 503 -3.90 -5.38 -4.20
CA CYS A 503 -3.58 -5.61 -2.80
C CYS A 503 -4.85 -5.54 -1.94
N GLY A 504 -4.73 -5.95 -0.68
CA GLY A 504 -5.85 -6.07 0.22
C GLY A 504 -5.44 -6.45 1.63
N LYS A 505 -6.24 -7.30 2.27
CA LYS A 505 -5.88 -7.87 3.59
C LYS A 505 -4.72 -8.86 3.50
N GLY A 506 -4.40 -9.32 2.29
CA GLY A 506 -3.20 -10.11 1.99
C GLY A 506 -1.88 -9.46 2.41
N ARG A 507 -1.84 -8.13 2.51
CA ARG A 507 -0.63 -7.31 2.75
C ARG A 507 0.54 -7.66 1.82
N THR A 508 0.21 -8.10 0.63
CA THR A 508 1.16 -8.31 -0.45
C THR A 508 0.60 -7.59 -1.65
N LEU A 509 1.34 -6.63 -2.17
CA LEU A 509 1.01 -5.93 -3.41
C LEU A 509 1.56 -6.77 -4.56
N PHE A 510 0.68 -7.23 -5.43
CA PHE A 510 1.05 -8.00 -6.61
C PHE A 510 1.00 -7.13 -7.86
N SER A 511 1.91 -7.41 -8.80
CA SER A 511 1.78 -7.00 -10.20
C SER A 511 1.70 -8.23 -11.10
N PHE A 512 0.71 -8.26 -11.97
CA PHE A 512 0.51 -9.27 -12.99
C PHE A 512 0.61 -8.66 -14.37
N ASP A 513 1.20 -9.39 -15.31
CA ASP A 513 1.14 -9.03 -16.73
C ASP A 513 -0.28 -9.22 -17.31
N PRO A 514 -0.55 -8.81 -18.56
CA PRO A 514 -1.89 -8.92 -19.15
C PRO A 514 -2.37 -10.36 -19.37
N TYR A 515 -1.52 -11.35 -19.07
CA TYR A 515 -1.77 -12.78 -19.20
C TYR A 515 -1.83 -13.49 -17.84
N GLY A 516 -1.72 -12.74 -16.74
CA GLY A 516 -1.80 -13.27 -15.38
C GLY A 516 -0.49 -13.82 -14.84
N ASN A 517 0.65 -13.63 -15.51
CA ASN A 517 1.93 -14.01 -14.91
C ASN A 517 2.35 -12.95 -13.89
N THR A 518 2.77 -13.37 -12.70
CA THR A 518 3.35 -12.46 -11.70
C THR A 518 4.61 -11.81 -12.26
N ARG A 519 4.61 -10.47 -12.34
CA ARG A 519 5.79 -9.66 -12.66
C ARG A 519 6.67 -9.49 -11.43
N TRP A 520 6.05 -9.09 -10.34
CA TRP A 520 6.67 -8.89 -9.03
C TRP A 520 5.61 -8.88 -7.92
N SER A 521 6.07 -9.02 -6.69
CA SER A 521 5.26 -8.79 -5.50
C SER A 521 6.08 -8.14 -4.39
N TYR A 522 5.44 -7.29 -3.60
CA TYR A 522 6.02 -6.72 -2.38
C TYR A 522 5.18 -7.07 -1.18
N ARG A 523 5.83 -7.65 -0.18
CA ARG A 523 5.24 -7.76 1.15
C ARG A 523 5.20 -6.38 1.78
N ILE A 524 3.99 -5.90 2.05
CA ILE A 524 3.73 -4.70 2.84
C ILE A 524 3.71 -5.12 4.31
N PRO A 525 4.71 -4.73 5.11
CA PRO A 525 4.84 -5.20 6.50
C PRO A 525 3.77 -4.65 7.44
N ASP A 526 3.19 -3.52 7.05
CA ASP A 526 2.12 -2.88 7.79
C ASP A 526 0.75 -3.52 7.48
N HIS A 527 -0.27 -3.17 8.25
CA HIS A 527 -1.63 -3.67 8.08
C HIS A 527 -2.22 -3.42 6.68
N THR A 528 -3.36 -4.08 6.43
CA THR A 528 -4.19 -4.00 5.21
C THR A 528 -4.01 -2.72 4.39
N VAL A 529 -3.74 -2.88 3.09
CA VAL A 529 -3.85 -1.77 2.12
C VAL A 529 -5.33 -1.47 1.90
N THR A 530 -5.73 -0.22 2.10
CA THR A 530 -7.13 0.22 1.96
C THR A 530 -7.36 1.07 0.72
N SER A 531 -6.36 1.84 0.30
CA SER A 531 -6.49 2.79 -0.80
C SER A 531 -5.17 2.93 -1.56
N GLY A 532 -5.25 3.43 -2.79
CA GLY A 532 -4.10 3.67 -3.65
C GLY A 532 -4.49 4.30 -4.97
N GLY A 533 -3.49 4.58 -5.81
CA GLY A 533 -3.69 5.17 -7.12
C GLY A 533 -2.50 4.92 -8.05
N LEU A 534 -2.75 5.07 -9.35
CA LEU A 534 -1.75 4.94 -10.40
C LEU A 534 -1.73 6.21 -11.24
N SER A 535 -0.54 6.72 -11.52
CA SER A 535 -0.34 7.80 -12.51
C SER A 535 -0.82 7.36 -13.90
N GLU A 536 -1.22 8.31 -14.74
CA GLU A 536 -1.84 8.03 -16.04
C GLU A 536 -0.88 7.30 -16.99
N ASP A 537 0.41 7.60 -16.93
CA ASP A 537 1.41 6.91 -17.76
C ASP A 537 1.73 5.49 -17.27
N GLY A 538 1.25 5.13 -16.08
CA GLY A 538 1.40 3.86 -15.41
C GLY A 538 2.71 3.68 -14.65
N SER A 539 3.58 4.70 -14.56
CA SER A 539 4.95 4.59 -14.04
C SER A 539 5.07 4.73 -12.52
N LYS A 540 4.10 5.39 -11.89
CA LYS A 540 4.05 5.67 -10.46
C LYS A 540 2.80 5.10 -9.82
N LEU A 541 2.98 4.32 -8.76
CA LEU A 541 1.95 3.66 -7.98
C LEU A 541 2.07 4.09 -6.51
N ILE A 542 0.96 4.43 -5.89
CA ILE A 542 0.89 4.76 -4.46
C ILE A 542 -0.11 3.84 -3.77
N VAL A 543 0.22 3.36 -2.58
CA VAL A 543 -0.71 2.63 -1.71
C VAL A 543 -0.60 3.09 -0.26
N GLY A 544 -1.72 3.08 0.46
CA GLY A 544 -1.80 3.44 1.87
C GLY A 544 -2.44 2.35 2.72
N THR A 545 -2.00 2.26 3.98
CA THR A 545 -2.35 1.18 4.90
C THR A 545 -3.12 1.65 6.13
N VAL A 546 -3.80 0.71 6.78
CA VAL A 546 -4.46 0.96 8.08
C VAL A 546 -3.47 1.35 9.18
N GLY A 547 -2.20 0.95 9.14
CA GLY A 547 -1.22 1.40 10.15
C GLY A 547 -0.59 2.77 9.86
N GLY A 548 -1.10 3.50 8.86
CA GLY A 548 -0.68 4.87 8.54
C GLY A 548 0.50 4.95 7.58
N TRP A 549 0.99 3.82 7.08
CA TRP A 549 2.08 3.77 6.12
C TRP A 549 1.62 4.05 4.69
N ILE A 550 2.49 4.71 3.95
CA ILE A 550 2.33 5.08 2.55
C ILE A 550 3.54 4.54 1.80
N TYR A 551 3.31 3.90 0.65
CA TYR A 551 4.36 3.32 -0.18
C TYR A 551 4.25 3.86 -1.61
N PHE A 552 5.26 4.59 -2.06
CA PHE A 552 5.35 5.12 -3.41
C PHE A 552 6.34 4.30 -4.23
N ILE A 553 5.87 3.77 -5.36
CA ILE A 553 6.55 2.73 -6.13
C ILE A 553 6.72 3.19 -7.57
N ASP A 554 7.91 2.96 -8.10
CA ASP A 554 8.18 3.04 -9.53
C ASP A 554 7.91 1.67 -10.16
N THR A 555 6.93 1.61 -11.06
CA THR A 555 6.48 0.37 -11.71
C THR A 555 7.29 0.03 -12.96
N SER A 556 8.19 0.92 -13.38
CA SER A 556 9.04 0.73 -14.56
C SER A 556 10.28 -0.10 -14.24
N ASN A 557 10.72 -0.06 -12.99
CA ASN A 557 11.87 -0.82 -12.48
C ASN A 557 11.56 -1.61 -11.20
N ASP A 558 10.30 -1.60 -10.77
CA ASP A 558 9.80 -2.36 -9.63
C ASP A 558 10.62 -2.00 -8.38
N SER A 559 10.55 -0.74 -7.94
CA SER A 559 11.28 -0.28 -6.76
C SER A 559 10.48 0.71 -5.93
N ILE A 560 10.69 0.69 -4.61
CA ILE A 560 10.12 1.69 -3.72
C ILE A 560 10.93 2.98 -3.90
N ILE A 561 10.24 4.06 -4.25
CA ILE A 561 10.83 5.40 -4.35
C ILE A 561 11.01 5.95 -2.93
N TRP A 562 9.94 5.86 -2.14
CA TRP A 562 9.94 6.15 -0.72
C TRP A 562 8.77 5.46 -0.04
N ARG A 563 8.89 5.30 1.28
CA ARG A 563 7.76 5.02 2.16
C ARG A 563 7.81 5.95 3.35
N ASP A 564 6.65 6.39 3.80
CA ASP A 564 6.52 7.30 4.94
C ASP A 564 5.32 6.90 5.80
N LYS A 565 5.30 7.36 7.05
CA LYS A 565 4.18 7.17 7.97
C LYS A 565 3.48 8.51 8.21
N LEU A 566 2.15 8.51 8.18
CA LEU A 566 1.37 9.68 8.58
C LEU A 566 1.71 10.08 10.03
N PRO A 567 1.72 11.40 10.34
CA PRO A 567 1.96 11.87 11.69
C PRO A 567 0.83 11.43 12.63
N ASP A 568 1.19 10.93 13.82
CA ASP A 568 0.23 10.47 14.83
C ASP A 568 -0.60 11.63 15.41
N ALA A 569 -1.90 11.40 15.64
CA ALA A 569 -2.87 12.40 16.09
C ALA A 569 -2.57 12.98 17.49
N ALA A 570 -1.81 12.24 18.33
CA ALA A 570 -1.42 12.66 19.66
C ALA A 570 0.11 12.62 19.85
N ARG A 571 0.70 13.72 20.35
CA ARG A 571 2.12 13.78 20.76
C ARG A 571 2.49 12.81 21.91
N ASN A 572 1.50 12.11 22.48
CA ASN A 572 1.67 11.17 23.59
C ASN A 572 1.55 9.68 23.18
N GLY A 573 1.35 9.37 21.89
CA GLY A 573 1.46 8.00 21.37
C GLY A 573 0.25 7.06 21.54
N ASP A 574 -0.88 7.55 22.07
CA ASP A 574 -2.05 6.69 22.38
C ASP A 574 -3.01 6.45 21.19
N VAL A 575 -2.87 7.18 20.07
CA VAL A 575 -3.75 7.07 18.88
C VAL A 575 -2.91 7.15 17.61
N VAL A 576 -2.91 6.07 16.82
CA VAL A 576 -2.19 6.01 15.55
C VAL A 576 -3.06 6.59 14.44
N THR A 577 -2.46 7.36 13.54
CA THR A 577 -3.18 7.86 12.35
C THR A 577 -3.11 6.83 11.24
N SER A 578 -4.22 6.14 10.97
CA SER A 578 -4.41 5.31 9.79
C SER A 578 -4.59 6.14 8.52
N VAL A 579 -4.27 5.56 7.36
CA VAL A 579 -4.80 6.05 6.09
C VAL A 579 -6.31 5.77 6.05
N GLY A 580 -7.10 6.78 5.68
CA GLY A 580 -8.54 6.65 5.51
C GLY A 580 -8.92 5.64 4.41
N HIS A 581 -10.14 5.08 4.49
CA HIS A 581 -10.52 3.92 3.68
C HIS A 581 -10.29 4.09 2.16
N ASN A 582 -10.63 5.25 1.58
CA ASN A 582 -10.46 5.56 0.16
C ASN A 582 -9.64 6.86 -0.02
N ALA A 583 -8.75 7.13 0.93
CA ALA A 583 -8.13 8.43 1.13
C ALA A 583 -6.71 8.54 0.57
N VAL A 584 -6.42 7.86 -0.54
CA VAL A 584 -5.17 8.04 -1.28
C VAL A 584 -5.50 8.32 -2.74
N SER A 585 -4.96 9.41 -3.26
CA SER A 585 -5.07 9.75 -4.68
C SER A 585 -3.77 10.34 -5.19
N ILE A 586 -3.45 10.09 -6.46
CA ILE A 586 -2.25 10.57 -7.14
C ILE A 586 -2.66 11.38 -8.37
N SER A 587 -1.97 12.48 -8.62
CA SER A 587 -2.18 13.29 -9.81
C SER A 587 -1.82 12.49 -11.06
N SER A 588 -2.48 12.72 -12.19
CA SER A 588 -2.23 11.95 -13.42
C SER A 588 -0.76 11.99 -13.85
N ASN A 589 -0.09 13.12 -13.63
CA ASN A 589 1.34 13.28 -13.92
C ASN A 589 2.28 12.63 -12.89
N GLY A 590 1.76 12.05 -11.81
CA GLY A 590 2.52 11.36 -10.78
C GLY A 590 3.27 12.26 -9.79
N ARG A 591 3.09 13.60 -9.88
CA ARG A 591 3.90 14.58 -9.15
C ARG A 591 3.38 14.94 -7.77
N TYR A 592 2.08 14.75 -7.53
CA TYR A 592 1.42 15.09 -6.27
C TYR A 592 0.55 13.93 -5.79
N ILE A 593 0.55 13.71 -4.48
CA ILE A 593 -0.23 12.67 -3.81
C ILE A 593 -1.04 13.35 -2.72
N ALA A 594 -2.35 13.15 -2.68
CA ALA A 594 -3.18 13.54 -1.54
C ALA A 594 -3.48 12.30 -0.69
N VAL A 595 -3.22 12.40 0.62
CA VAL A 595 -3.44 11.34 1.60
C VAL A 595 -4.27 11.88 2.76
N GLY A 596 -5.34 11.18 3.08
CA GLY A 596 -6.18 11.45 4.24
C GLY A 596 -5.90 10.52 5.42
N GLY A 597 -5.87 11.08 6.62
CA GLY A 597 -5.65 10.39 7.88
C GLY A 597 -6.90 10.33 8.77
N ALA A 598 -7.12 9.17 9.38
CA ALA A 598 -8.14 8.91 10.40
C ALA A 598 -7.51 8.18 11.61
N PRO A 599 -7.86 8.51 12.87
CA PRO A 599 -8.87 9.46 13.27
C PRO A 599 -8.35 10.91 13.35
N ALA A 600 -7.19 11.23 12.78
CA ALA A 600 -6.56 12.55 12.95
C ALA A 600 -7.30 13.70 12.24
N ASN A 601 -8.30 13.41 11.38
CA ASN A 601 -8.94 14.42 10.52
C ASN A 601 -7.92 15.20 9.65
N LEU A 602 -6.88 14.50 9.22
CA LEU A 602 -5.68 15.05 8.61
C LEU A 602 -5.73 14.90 7.09
N LEU A 603 -5.42 15.97 6.36
CA LEU A 603 -5.05 15.92 4.95
C LEU A 603 -3.55 16.22 4.85
N VAL A 604 -2.82 15.38 4.14
CA VAL A 604 -1.42 15.60 3.73
C VAL A 604 -1.37 15.61 2.21
N ILE A 605 -0.69 16.59 1.62
CA ILE A 605 -0.31 16.56 0.20
C ILE A 605 1.21 16.41 0.13
N LEU A 606 1.65 15.38 -0.58
CA LEU A 606 3.05 15.03 -0.80
C LEU A 606 3.43 15.33 -2.25
N ASN A 607 4.69 15.71 -2.49
CA ASN A 607 5.26 15.71 -3.83
C ASN A 607 5.83 14.31 -4.19
N GLU A 608 6.29 14.14 -5.43
CA GLU A 608 6.89 12.88 -5.91
C GLU A 608 8.14 12.41 -5.12
N LYS A 609 8.81 13.30 -4.39
CA LYS A 609 9.96 12.95 -3.53
C LYS A 609 9.54 12.52 -2.12
N GLY A 610 8.27 12.64 -1.75
CA GLY A 610 7.74 12.31 -0.43
C GLY A 610 7.69 13.49 0.53
N THR A 611 8.03 14.69 0.05
CA THR A 611 7.99 15.91 0.87
C THR A 611 6.56 16.34 1.09
N ARG A 612 6.19 16.55 2.35
CA ARG A 612 4.88 17.10 2.73
C ARG A 612 4.86 18.57 2.36
N VAL A 613 4.16 18.90 1.29
CA VAL A 613 4.05 20.28 0.81
C VAL A 613 2.85 20.99 1.41
N PHE A 614 1.87 20.25 1.93
CA PHE A 614 0.73 20.84 2.65
C PHE A 614 0.18 19.86 3.68
N GLU A 615 -0.23 20.41 4.82
CA GLU A 615 -0.93 19.68 5.86
C GLU A 615 -2.12 20.50 6.37
N HIS A 616 -3.26 19.85 6.56
CA HIS A 616 -4.45 20.46 7.13
C HIS A 616 -5.17 19.49 8.05
N THR A 617 -5.29 19.85 9.32
CA THR A 617 -6.10 19.13 10.31
C THR A 617 -7.38 19.92 10.56
N ALA A 618 -8.52 19.34 10.24
CA ALA A 618 -9.82 19.96 10.51
C ALA A 618 -10.27 19.67 11.96
N GLU A 619 -10.89 20.64 12.62
CA GLU A 619 -11.44 20.44 13.97
C GLU A 619 -12.63 19.47 13.96
N PHE A 620 -12.74 18.64 14.99
CA PHE A 620 -13.91 17.80 15.17
C PHE A 620 -15.08 18.62 15.71
N ASN A 621 -16.15 18.69 14.94
CA ASN A 621 -17.40 19.25 15.40
C ASN A 621 -18.20 18.18 16.17
N ASP A 622 -18.58 18.49 17.40
CA ASP A 622 -19.46 17.66 18.21
C ASP A 622 -20.88 17.71 17.64
N ASP A 623 -21.27 16.66 16.93
CA ASP A 623 -22.54 16.56 16.23
C ASP A 623 -23.27 15.28 16.73
N PRO A 624 -24.40 15.42 17.44
CA PRO A 624 -25.12 14.28 18.00
C PRO A 624 -25.56 13.23 16.98
N ILE A 625 -25.85 13.64 15.73
CA ILE A 625 -26.26 12.73 14.65
C ILE A 625 -25.05 11.90 14.19
N LEU A 626 -23.89 12.56 14.04
CA LEU A 626 -22.64 11.88 13.73
C LEU A 626 -22.17 11.01 14.88
N ASN A 627 -22.34 11.43 16.12
CA ASN A 627 -21.93 10.64 17.27
C ASN A 627 -22.67 9.29 17.30
N ASP A 628 -23.94 9.21 16.86
CA ASP A 628 -24.65 7.93 16.67
C ASP A 628 -23.96 7.00 15.65
N LYS A 629 -23.46 7.56 14.53
CA LYS A 629 -22.69 6.83 13.51
C LYS A 629 -21.45 6.15 14.09
N TRP A 630 -20.68 6.90 14.89
CA TRP A 630 -19.36 6.44 15.36
C TRP A 630 -19.41 5.70 16.70
N ASN A 631 -20.40 5.98 17.55
CA ASN A 631 -20.61 5.25 18.81
C ASN A 631 -21.04 3.79 18.59
N THR A 632 -21.58 3.47 17.40
CA THR A 632 -22.07 2.12 17.05
C THR A 632 -21.01 1.24 16.40
N ILE A 633 -19.79 1.74 16.21
CA ILE A 633 -18.72 1.05 15.49
C ILE A 633 -18.12 -0.13 16.29
N GLY A 634 -18.47 -0.24 17.57
CA GLY A 634 -18.08 -1.35 18.45
C GLY A 634 -16.64 -1.23 18.95
N GLU A 635 -16.31 -1.95 20.04
CA GLU A 635 -14.98 -1.88 20.70
C GLU A 635 -13.82 -2.47 19.85
N GLY A 636 -14.11 -3.06 18.68
CA GLY A 636 -13.12 -3.80 17.86
C GLY A 636 -12.82 -3.19 16.48
N ALA A 637 -13.28 -1.98 16.19
CA ALA A 637 -13.09 -1.37 14.89
C ALA A 637 -11.67 -0.88 14.64
N SER A 638 -11.25 -0.91 13.37
CA SER A 638 -9.97 -0.32 12.96
C SER A 638 -10.01 1.20 13.09
N GLU A 639 -8.86 1.82 13.37
CA GLU A 639 -8.69 3.28 13.39
C GLU A 639 -9.06 3.93 12.04
N SER A 640 -8.82 3.24 10.91
CA SER A 640 -9.26 3.65 9.57
C SER A 640 -10.79 3.68 9.38
N SER A 641 -11.54 3.11 10.33
CA SER A 641 -13.00 3.10 10.35
C SER A 641 -13.57 4.13 11.33
N GLN A 642 -12.76 5.10 11.77
CA GLN A 642 -13.15 6.18 12.68
C GLN A 642 -13.31 7.52 11.96
N LYS A 643 -13.72 8.56 12.70
CA LYS A 643 -13.86 9.93 12.15
C LYS A 643 -12.50 10.42 11.61
N GLY A 644 -12.42 10.78 10.34
CA GLY A 644 -11.21 11.40 9.75
C GLY A 644 -11.39 11.68 8.27
N VAL A 645 -10.33 11.96 7.52
CA VAL A 645 -10.45 12.04 6.05
C VAL A 645 -10.66 10.63 5.49
N MET A 646 -11.80 10.40 4.85
CA MET A 646 -12.20 9.06 4.38
C MET A 646 -11.94 8.84 2.90
N CYS A 647 -11.96 9.91 2.10
CA CYS A 647 -11.71 9.84 0.67
C CYS A 647 -11.09 11.14 0.13
N THR A 648 -10.28 10.99 -0.91
CA THR A 648 -9.54 12.08 -1.55
C THR A 648 -9.52 11.89 -3.06
N VAL A 649 -9.60 12.97 -3.82
CA VAL A 649 -9.28 13.01 -5.26
C VAL A 649 -8.42 14.23 -5.56
N ILE A 650 -7.47 14.08 -6.48
CA ILE A 650 -6.51 15.12 -6.87
C ILE A 650 -6.45 15.27 -8.39
N SER A 651 -6.42 16.51 -8.85
CA SER A 651 -6.38 16.87 -10.28
C SER A 651 -5.07 16.52 -10.96
N GLU A 652 -5.07 16.52 -12.29
CA GLU A 652 -3.98 16.08 -13.18
C GLU A 652 -2.58 16.58 -12.75
N ASN A 653 -2.52 17.83 -12.29
CA ASN A 653 -1.31 18.54 -11.89
C ASN A 653 -1.32 18.99 -10.43
N GLY A 654 -2.28 18.50 -9.64
CA GLY A 654 -2.44 18.83 -8.23
C GLY A 654 -2.93 20.25 -7.96
N GLU A 655 -3.52 20.94 -8.93
CA GLU A 655 -4.07 22.30 -8.73
C GLU A 655 -5.28 22.32 -7.80
N LYS A 656 -6.12 21.29 -7.87
CA LYS A 656 -7.32 21.07 -7.06
C LYS A 656 -7.23 19.73 -6.34
N VAL A 657 -7.60 19.73 -5.06
CA VAL A 657 -7.75 18.53 -4.22
C VAL A 657 -9.12 18.60 -3.56
N ILE A 658 -9.96 17.61 -3.80
CA ILE A 658 -11.25 17.48 -3.12
C ILE A 658 -11.13 16.34 -2.14
N VAL A 659 -11.55 16.59 -0.92
CA VAL A 659 -11.49 15.63 0.17
C VAL A 659 -12.82 15.61 0.90
N ALA A 660 -13.19 14.45 1.40
CA ALA A 660 -14.35 14.33 2.26
C ALA A 660 -13.99 13.66 3.57
N TYR A 661 -14.57 14.24 4.61
CA TYR A 661 -14.23 13.98 5.98
C TYR A 661 -15.40 13.25 6.66
N GLY A 662 -15.08 12.45 7.66
CA GLY A 662 -16.03 11.71 8.50
C GLY A 662 -16.89 12.61 9.38
N ASP A 663 -16.70 13.93 9.31
CA ASP A 663 -17.48 14.99 9.94
C ASP A 663 -18.63 15.52 9.04
N ASN A 664 -18.91 14.82 7.93
CA ASN A 664 -19.89 15.18 6.89
C ASN A 664 -19.54 16.42 6.06
N TYR A 665 -18.28 16.86 6.07
CA TYR A 665 -17.83 17.90 5.15
C TYR A 665 -17.22 17.30 3.89
N ILE A 666 -17.49 17.97 2.79
CA ILE A 666 -16.70 17.91 1.57
C ILE A 666 -15.98 19.25 1.42
N ARG A 667 -14.68 19.22 1.12
CA ARG A 667 -13.83 20.42 1.03
C ARG A 667 -13.01 20.38 -0.25
N CYS A 668 -12.79 21.54 -0.84
CA CYS A 668 -11.88 21.72 -1.96
C CYS A 668 -10.73 22.63 -1.57
N PHE A 669 -9.51 22.16 -1.80
CA PHE A 669 -8.28 22.91 -1.62
C PHE A 669 -7.70 23.22 -3.00
N MET A 670 -7.24 24.46 -3.18
CA MET A 670 -6.55 24.89 -4.40
C MET A 670 -5.11 25.26 -4.12
N LYS A 671 -4.23 24.85 -5.03
CA LYS A 671 -2.84 25.24 -5.08
C LYS A 671 -2.73 26.72 -5.47
N GLN A 672 -1.92 27.49 -4.74
CA GLN A 672 -1.67 28.93 -4.97
C GLN A 672 -0.50 29.18 -5.93
#